data_AF-A0A366B3Q4-F1
#
_entry.id   AF-A0A366B3Q4-F1
#
_cell.length_a   1.000
_cell.length_b   1.000
_cell.length_c   1.000
_cell.angle_alpha   90.00
_cell.angle_beta   90.00
_cell.angle_gamma   90.00
#
_symmetry.space_group_name_H-M   'P 1'
#
loop_
_entity.id
_entity.type
_entity.pdbx_description
1 polymer ?
#
loop_
_entity_poly.entity_id
_entity_poly.type
_entity_poly.pdbx_seq_one_letter_code
_entity_poly.pdbx_strand_id
1 'polypeptide(L)'
;MEIKFTYKDILEYLYATISLILVFCLLSLIEVFKNFDTLPFAYKILNDFFTGTVIGLLFFPLYLVLKYMKNSLGIIVIKVLFSVIALIQLGLIGYSLTTHINLGADLLGYSLSDMYTTVTASLSISFLLFLPFIVLPLVYLGLNWLLHFFGHKINPKILLVVIFFFGSLTLIIAGSNKPATQNKLNFLLSDIIRAENDKSLASQGNATFKKEYPLEQSALNTKDVLAPFFNISKEKPNVVFIIVEGLGSDFTDDGDYNGFTPYLDSLTSKSLYWENFVSNAGRTFGALPSLIGSLPFGENGFMELNPLPKHNSLISILKSNGYTTNYFCGDESSFDRKSNFLEYNGIDKIIDINKFGPGYVKTKENAGGFSWGYPDAEIYRKTLAELKDNKQPRLDIIMTLTNHEPFDFPSKKAYLEKVEGILKTKSYFEKNKLNEYKDIFACLLYTDNSIQNFMEAYAKRPDYANTIFIITGDHRLIPVPQKDNLSRFHVPFYIYSPMLKKTAKFKSISSHSDVTPSLVSFLTNNYKFNPLEKTTWLGQGLDTVRQFRNVHSIPLMRYKGSINDYIYKDYFYSDGNMFKIDENFNLSETDNDMTETVSSSFMDFKKLNSYLTTKNKITNAASSFKKPTYTFNAEEFSTIKKLTKGLDRDQIFFLARDLAFKKEREKARLLCNYILNDLPNYGDVRTLKGRTLAWDGDYKNAEKELLEVISRTPFYGDSYLALMDVYWWSGQNKKAVAIGKQALGNQINDAELGYKLAQAYNRMQNFKDSNRMMDSLLALYPKNNEYSNFKKSLKK
;
A
#
# COMPACT_ATOMS: atom_id res chain seq x y z
N MET A 1 -45.21 35.42 5.81
CA MET A 1 -45.30 34.68 7.10
C MET A 1 -43.97 34.88 7.81
N GLU A 2 -43.89 35.83 8.74
CA GLU A 2 -42.69 36.03 9.55
C GLU A 2 -42.54 34.83 10.49
N ILE A 3 -41.55 33.97 10.22
CA ILE A 3 -41.18 32.94 11.20
C ILE A 3 -40.44 33.68 12.31
N LYS A 4 -41.16 34.02 13.39
CA LYS A 4 -40.56 34.57 14.61
C LYS A 4 -39.63 33.51 15.18
N PHE A 5 -38.33 33.72 15.02
CA PHE A 5 -37.31 32.93 15.69
C PHE A 5 -37.42 33.17 17.20
N THR A 6 -37.91 32.17 17.94
CA THR A 6 -38.23 32.32 19.35
C THR A 6 -37.04 31.97 20.24
N TYR A 7 -37.05 32.48 21.46
CA TYR A 7 -36.10 32.11 22.51
C TYR A 7 -35.99 30.58 22.72
N LYS A 8 -37.11 29.86 22.57
CA LYS A 8 -37.17 28.40 22.70
C LYS A 8 -36.34 27.70 21.61
N ASP A 9 -36.27 28.29 20.43
CA ASP A 9 -35.57 27.74 19.27
C ASP A 9 -34.05 27.85 19.42
N ILE A 10 -33.58 28.99 19.95
CA ILE A 10 -32.18 29.18 20.33
C ILE A 10 -31.77 28.15 21.38
N LEU A 11 -32.62 27.97 22.39
CA LEU A 11 -32.35 27.06 23.49
C LEU A 11 -32.33 25.60 23.04
N GLU A 12 -33.24 25.20 22.15
CA GLU A 12 -33.27 23.87 21.54
C GLU A 12 -32.00 23.56 20.73
N TYR A 13 -31.52 24.53 19.95
CA TYR A 13 -30.25 24.39 19.22
C TYR A 13 -29.03 24.34 20.14
N LEU A 14 -29.01 25.18 21.19
CA LEU A 14 -27.94 25.18 22.19
C LEU A 14 -27.86 23.83 22.92
N TYR A 15 -28.99 23.22 23.29
CA TYR A 15 -28.99 21.89 23.90
C TYR A 15 -28.48 20.82 22.95
N ALA A 16 -28.81 20.89 21.66
CA ALA A 16 -28.25 19.96 20.67
C ALA A 16 -26.72 20.08 20.58
N THR A 17 -26.20 21.30 20.57
CA THR A 17 -24.74 21.58 20.56
C THR A 17 -24.05 21.10 21.84
N ILE A 18 -24.62 21.38 23.01
CA ILE A 18 -24.03 20.95 24.29
C ILE A 18 -24.06 19.44 24.43
N SER A 19 -25.12 18.79 23.95
CA SER A 19 -25.17 17.32 23.94
C SER A 19 -24.03 16.73 23.10
N LEU A 20 -23.71 17.35 21.96
CA LEU A 20 -22.57 16.93 21.13
C LEU A 20 -21.24 17.13 21.87
N ILE A 21 -21.04 18.28 22.52
CA ILE A 21 -19.85 18.56 23.34
C ILE A 21 -19.69 17.51 24.45
N LEU A 22 -20.76 17.22 25.18
CA LEU A 22 -20.75 16.21 26.24
C LEU A 22 -20.42 14.82 25.68
N VAL A 23 -20.94 14.48 24.50
CA VAL A 23 -20.58 13.22 23.82
C VAL A 23 -19.08 13.18 23.48
N PHE A 24 -18.50 14.25 22.93
CA PHE A 24 -17.05 14.29 22.67
C PHE A 24 -16.24 14.10 23.94
N CYS A 25 -16.59 14.81 25.03
CA CYS A 25 -15.94 14.65 26.32
C CYS A 25 -16.06 13.22 26.87
N LEU A 26 -17.22 12.57 26.72
CA LEU A 26 -17.43 11.17 27.11
C LEU A 26 -16.57 10.21 26.27
N LEU A 27 -16.47 10.44 24.97
CA LEU A 27 -15.61 9.65 24.09
C LEU A 27 -14.13 9.79 24.48
N SER A 28 -13.70 10.98 24.88
CA SER A 28 -12.32 11.21 25.35
C SER A 28 -11.95 10.46 26.61
N LEU A 29 -12.92 10.05 27.44
CA LEU A 29 -12.66 9.16 28.58
C LEU A 29 -12.18 7.78 28.13
N ILE A 30 -12.63 7.30 26.96
CA ILE A 30 -12.23 6.00 26.40
C ILE A 30 -10.72 6.01 26.09
N GLU A 31 -10.20 7.13 25.57
CA GLU A 31 -8.80 7.26 25.20
C GLU A 31 -7.84 7.31 26.40
N VAL A 32 -8.32 7.83 27.53
CA VAL A 32 -7.49 8.09 28.71
C VAL A 32 -7.63 6.97 29.77
N PHE A 33 -8.58 6.05 29.60
CA PHE A 33 -8.90 5.01 30.58
C PHE A 33 -7.70 4.15 31.02
N LYS A 34 -6.80 3.77 30.09
CA LYS A 34 -5.63 2.93 30.40
C LYS A 34 -4.49 3.70 31.09
N ASN A 35 -4.31 4.98 30.77
CA ASN A 35 -3.15 5.80 31.20
C ASN A 35 -3.63 7.20 31.60
N PHE A 36 -4.40 7.29 32.69
CA PHE A 36 -4.99 8.56 33.11
C PHE A 36 -3.96 9.52 33.69
N ASP A 37 -3.78 10.65 33.02
CA ASP A 37 -3.06 11.82 33.53
C ASP A 37 -3.97 13.05 33.50
N THR A 38 -4.06 13.71 34.65
CA THR A 38 -4.92 14.88 34.90
C THR A 38 -4.70 16.02 33.92
N LEU A 39 -3.45 16.33 33.56
CA LEU A 39 -3.12 17.52 32.77
C LEU A 39 -3.41 17.30 31.26
N PRO A 40 -2.93 16.23 30.60
CA PRO A 40 -3.33 15.89 29.24
C PRO A 40 -4.84 15.71 29.09
N PHE A 41 -5.51 15.13 30.09
CA PHE A 41 -6.95 14.98 30.09
C PHE A 41 -7.67 16.34 30.09
N ALA A 42 -7.24 17.29 30.93
CA ALA A 42 -7.81 18.64 30.95
C ALA A 42 -7.68 19.34 29.59
N TYR A 43 -6.51 19.26 28.94
CA TYR A 43 -6.30 19.81 27.60
C TYR A 43 -7.23 19.15 26.56
N LYS A 44 -7.42 17.84 26.65
CA LYS A 44 -8.27 17.09 25.74
C LYS A 44 -9.74 17.51 25.83
N ILE A 45 -10.28 17.61 27.04
CA ILE A 45 -11.66 18.09 27.28
C ILE A 45 -11.84 19.53 26.76
N LEU A 46 -10.83 20.38 26.94
CA LEU A 46 -10.85 21.75 26.42
C LEU A 46 -10.89 21.77 24.88
N ASN A 47 -10.08 20.95 24.22
CA ASN A 47 -10.09 20.79 22.77
C ASN A 47 -11.42 20.23 22.23
N ASP A 48 -12.04 19.28 22.93
CA ASP A 48 -13.36 18.75 22.57
C ASP A 48 -14.45 19.80 22.70
N PHE A 49 -14.41 20.58 23.79
CA PHE A 49 -15.33 21.68 24.02
C PHE A 49 -15.25 22.73 22.91
N PHE A 50 -14.03 23.13 22.56
CA PHE A 50 -13.78 24.07 21.48
C PHE A 50 -14.28 23.53 20.14
N THR A 51 -13.95 22.28 19.81
CA THR A 51 -14.37 21.65 18.55
C THR A 51 -15.89 21.58 18.45
N GLY A 52 -16.58 21.11 19.50
CA GLY A 52 -18.05 21.05 19.50
C GLY A 52 -18.71 22.44 19.42
N THR A 53 -18.09 23.46 20.02
CA THR A 53 -18.53 24.86 19.90
C THR A 53 -18.42 25.37 18.46
N VAL A 54 -17.28 25.14 17.80
CA VAL A 54 -17.07 25.54 16.39
C VAL A 54 -18.06 24.84 15.47
N ILE A 55 -18.30 23.54 15.65
CA ILE A 55 -19.33 22.79 14.91
C ILE A 55 -20.72 23.39 15.15
N GLY A 56 -21.06 23.68 16.40
CA GLY A 56 -22.30 24.35 16.77
C GLY A 56 -22.48 25.69 16.05
N LEU A 57 -21.44 26.52 15.94
CA LEU A 57 -21.49 27.79 15.22
C LEU A 57 -21.63 27.59 13.71
N LEU A 58 -20.91 26.63 13.13
CA LEU A 58 -20.89 26.36 11.69
C LEU A 58 -22.25 25.85 11.17
N PHE A 59 -22.95 25.02 11.95
CA PHE A 59 -24.26 24.46 11.57
C PHE A 59 -25.44 25.37 11.94
N PHE A 60 -25.22 26.47 12.66
CA PHE A 60 -26.30 27.37 13.09
C PHE A 60 -27.02 28.05 11.91
N PRO A 61 -26.33 28.57 10.87
CA PRO A 61 -27.01 29.09 9.68
C PRO A 61 -27.88 28.05 8.97
N LEU A 62 -27.42 26.80 8.89
CA LEU A 62 -28.19 25.70 8.31
C LEU A 62 -29.48 25.44 9.10
N TYR A 63 -29.40 25.44 10.43
CA TYR A 63 -30.57 25.32 11.30
C TYR A 63 -31.60 26.41 11.02
N LEU A 64 -31.16 27.68 10.90
CA LEU A 64 -32.05 28.80 10.60
C LEU A 64 -32.79 28.63 9.28
N VAL A 65 -32.08 28.24 8.22
CA VAL A 65 -32.65 28.02 6.87
C VAL A 65 -33.67 26.89 6.89
N LEU A 66 -33.32 25.74 7.47
CA LEU A 66 -34.20 24.57 7.49
C LEU A 66 -35.46 24.80 8.34
N LYS A 67 -35.31 25.52 9.46
CA LYS A 67 -36.44 25.91 10.30
C LYS A 67 -37.37 26.88 9.56
N TYR A 68 -36.81 27.80 8.77
CA TYR A 68 -37.58 28.70 7.92
C TYR A 68 -38.41 27.92 6.88
N MET A 69 -37.88 26.83 6.33
CA MET A 69 -38.63 25.97 5.40
C MET A 69 -39.75 25.19 6.10
N LYS A 70 -39.43 24.55 7.24
CA LYS A 70 -40.40 23.79 8.04
C LYS A 70 -39.95 23.76 9.50
N ASN A 71 -40.82 24.23 10.40
CA ASN A 71 -40.47 24.49 11.80
C ASN A 71 -39.84 23.28 12.54
N SER A 72 -40.34 22.06 12.30
CA SER A 72 -39.81 20.84 12.94
C SER A 72 -38.59 20.24 12.23
N LEU A 73 -38.35 20.59 10.95
CA LEU A 73 -37.32 19.96 10.14
C LEU A 73 -35.91 20.38 10.58
N GLY A 74 -35.73 21.65 10.92
CA GLY A 74 -34.43 22.19 11.30
C GLY A 74 -33.76 21.41 12.43
N ILE A 75 -34.44 21.21 13.55
CA ILE A 75 -33.83 20.52 14.70
C ILE A 75 -33.63 19.02 14.45
N ILE A 76 -34.55 18.37 13.73
CA ILE A 76 -34.44 16.94 13.41
C ILE A 76 -33.19 16.70 12.58
N VAL A 77 -32.97 17.50 11.53
CA VAL A 77 -31.78 17.41 10.68
C VAL A 77 -30.51 17.65 11.48
N ILE A 78 -30.48 18.66 12.36
CA ILE A 78 -29.31 18.92 13.24
C ILE A 78 -29.02 17.73 14.16
N LYS A 79 -30.04 17.14 14.79
CA LYS A 79 -29.86 15.96 15.67
C LYS A 79 -29.30 14.77 14.91
N VAL A 80 -29.77 14.53 13.68
CA VAL A 80 -29.24 13.47 12.82
C VAL A 80 -27.79 13.75 12.44
N LEU A 81 -27.47 14.98 11.98
CA LEU A 81 -26.12 15.37 11.61
C LEU A 81 -25.14 15.26 12.79
N PHE A 82 -25.52 15.72 13.98
CA PHE A 82 -24.67 15.63 15.17
C PHE A 82 -24.50 14.18 15.64
N SER A 83 -25.50 13.32 15.46
CA SER A 83 -25.34 11.88 15.68
C SER A 83 -24.32 11.27 14.72
N VAL A 84 -24.36 11.63 13.44
CA VAL A 84 -23.38 11.18 12.44
C VAL A 84 -21.98 11.71 12.77
N ILE A 85 -21.85 12.98 13.16
CA ILE A 85 -20.57 13.59 13.57
C ILE A 85 -20.00 12.88 14.80
N ALA A 86 -20.83 12.52 15.79
CA ALA A 86 -20.39 11.74 16.93
C ALA A 86 -19.88 10.35 16.53
N LEU A 87 -20.54 9.69 15.57
CA LEU A 87 -20.08 8.40 15.01
C LEU A 87 -18.75 8.52 14.26
N ILE A 88 -18.57 9.59 13.48
CA ILE A 88 -17.29 9.89 12.82
C ILE A 88 -16.19 10.06 13.86
N GLN A 89 -16.42 10.87 14.90
CA GLN A 89 -15.46 11.05 15.99
C GLN A 89 -15.10 9.73 16.67
N LEU A 90 -16.09 8.87 16.96
CA LEU A 90 -15.84 7.55 17.53
C LEU A 90 -14.97 6.68 16.59
N GLY A 91 -15.25 6.68 15.28
CA GLY A 91 -14.44 5.95 14.29
C GLY A 91 -13.00 6.45 14.24
N LEU A 92 -12.79 7.77 14.28
CA LEU A 92 -11.46 8.38 14.32
C LEU A 92 -10.69 8.06 15.61
N ILE A 93 -11.39 8.00 16.75
CA ILE A 93 -10.81 7.55 18.02
C ILE A 93 -10.43 6.07 17.92
N GLY A 94 -11.30 5.21 17.40
CA GLY A 94 -11.00 3.79 17.18
C GLY A 94 -9.78 3.58 16.30
N TYR A 95 -9.66 4.35 15.20
CA TYR A 95 -8.46 4.38 14.36
C TYR A 95 -7.23 4.79 15.18
N SER A 96 -7.29 5.92 15.89
CA SER A 96 -6.16 6.43 16.67
C SER A 96 -5.71 5.50 17.80
N LEU A 97 -6.64 4.79 18.45
CA LEU A 97 -6.31 3.78 19.47
C LEU A 97 -5.67 2.53 18.88
N THR A 98 -5.99 2.20 17.64
CA THR A 98 -5.45 1.01 16.94
C THR A 98 -4.09 1.31 16.31
N THR A 99 -3.94 2.46 15.67
CA THR A 99 -2.73 2.81 14.91
C THR A 99 -1.73 3.65 15.71
N HIS A 100 -2.16 4.18 16.86
CA HIS A 100 -1.46 5.20 17.65
C HIS A 100 -1.25 6.54 16.93
N ILE A 101 -1.95 6.77 15.81
CA ILE A 101 -1.79 7.95 14.96
C ILE A 101 -3.16 8.50 14.58
N ASN A 102 -3.30 9.83 14.50
CA ASN A 102 -4.56 10.45 14.09
C ASN A 102 -4.73 10.33 12.56
N LEU A 103 -5.92 9.97 12.10
CA LEU A 103 -6.25 9.96 10.67
C LEU A 103 -6.39 11.40 10.17
N GLY A 104 -5.69 11.74 9.08
CA GLY A 104 -5.61 13.08 8.51
C GLY A 104 -5.98 13.12 7.03
N ALA A 105 -5.32 14.01 6.29
CA ALA A 105 -5.51 14.17 4.84
C ALA A 105 -5.17 12.91 4.04
N ASP A 106 -4.42 11.98 4.63
CA ASP A 106 -4.08 10.71 4.05
C ASP A 106 -5.30 9.86 3.67
N LEU A 107 -6.44 10.05 4.36
CA LEU A 107 -7.72 9.45 3.97
C LEU A 107 -8.10 9.71 2.50
N LEU A 108 -7.74 10.88 1.97
CA LEU A 108 -8.04 11.28 0.59
C LEU A 108 -7.08 10.67 -0.43
N GLY A 109 -5.92 10.16 0.02
CA GLY A 109 -4.90 9.53 -0.82
C GLY A 109 -5.21 8.08 -1.18
N TYR A 110 -6.11 7.41 -0.45
CA TYR A 110 -6.50 6.03 -0.68
C TYR A 110 -7.73 5.91 -1.58
N SER A 111 -7.74 4.89 -2.44
CA SER A 111 -8.95 4.54 -3.19
C SER A 111 -9.97 3.85 -2.26
N LEU A 112 -11.27 3.90 -2.63
CA LEU A 112 -12.32 3.17 -1.90
C LEU A 112 -12.04 1.67 -1.82
N SER A 113 -11.45 1.09 -2.86
CA SER A 113 -11.06 -0.33 -2.89
C SER A 113 -9.90 -0.64 -1.95
N ASP A 114 -8.88 0.22 -1.86
CA ASP A 114 -7.76 0.01 -0.94
C ASP A 114 -8.22 0.12 0.51
N MET A 115 -9.08 1.12 0.80
CA MET A 115 -9.69 1.28 2.11
C MET A 115 -10.53 0.06 2.48
N TYR A 116 -11.38 -0.42 1.57
CA TYR A 116 -12.19 -1.61 1.81
C TYR A 116 -11.32 -2.85 2.07
N THR A 117 -10.30 -3.08 1.24
CA THR A 117 -9.37 -4.22 1.37
C THR A 117 -8.64 -4.17 2.71
N THR A 118 -8.12 -3.00 3.09
CA THR A 118 -7.41 -2.80 4.36
C THR A 118 -8.34 -3.07 5.54
N VAL A 119 -9.51 -2.42 5.58
CA VAL A 119 -10.46 -2.54 6.70
C VAL A 119 -10.98 -3.98 6.85
N THR A 120 -11.29 -4.66 5.74
CA THR A 120 -11.76 -6.05 5.77
C THR A 120 -10.66 -7.04 6.13
N ALA A 121 -9.37 -6.69 5.94
CA ALA A 121 -8.26 -7.47 6.43
C ALA A 121 -8.10 -7.36 7.96
N SER A 122 -8.25 -6.16 8.53
CA SER A 122 -8.03 -5.88 9.95
C SER A 122 -9.19 -6.29 10.86
N LEU A 123 -10.44 -6.14 10.39
CA LEU A 123 -11.62 -6.28 11.25
C LEU A 123 -12.28 -7.65 11.12
N SER A 124 -12.50 -8.30 12.27
CA SER A 124 -13.45 -9.41 12.34
C SER A 124 -14.88 -8.86 12.46
N ILE A 125 -15.75 -9.23 11.51
CA ILE A 125 -17.16 -8.82 11.53
C ILE A 125 -17.84 -9.52 12.72
N SER A 126 -18.20 -8.76 13.75
CA SER A 126 -18.96 -9.24 14.90
C SER A 126 -20.12 -8.30 15.20
N PHE A 127 -21.21 -8.82 15.79
CA PHE A 127 -22.34 -7.99 16.21
C PHE A 127 -21.92 -6.86 17.16
N LEU A 128 -20.91 -7.10 18.01
CA LEU A 128 -20.36 -6.12 18.95
C LEU A 128 -19.76 -4.89 18.24
N LEU A 129 -19.23 -5.05 17.03
CA LEU A 129 -18.69 -3.94 16.24
C LEU A 129 -19.76 -2.91 15.87
N PHE A 130 -21.02 -3.35 15.72
CA PHE A 130 -22.15 -2.48 15.35
C PHE A 130 -22.83 -1.83 16.56
N LEU A 131 -22.61 -2.34 17.77
CA LEU A 131 -23.26 -1.83 18.98
C LEU A 131 -22.98 -0.33 19.24
N PRO A 132 -21.74 0.18 19.10
CA PRO A 132 -21.47 1.61 19.28
C PRO A 132 -22.23 2.50 18.28
N PHE A 133 -22.52 2.01 17.08
CA PHE A 133 -23.27 2.74 16.06
C PHE A 133 -24.76 2.95 16.42
N ILE A 134 -25.28 2.12 17.33
CA ILE A 134 -26.65 2.22 17.85
C ILE A 134 -26.65 2.97 19.18
N VAL A 135 -25.72 2.63 20.08
CA VAL A 135 -25.67 3.18 21.43
C VAL A 135 -25.31 4.67 21.42
N LEU A 136 -24.36 5.10 20.59
CA LEU A 136 -23.89 6.49 20.62
C LEU A 136 -24.97 7.52 20.20
N PRO A 137 -25.75 7.30 19.13
CA PRO A 137 -26.90 8.16 18.82
C PRO A 137 -27.94 8.17 19.95
N LEU A 138 -28.20 7.03 20.60
CA LEU A 138 -29.14 6.97 21.74
C LEU A 138 -28.63 7.79 22.94
N VAL A 139 -27.33 7.71 23.25
CA VAL A 139 -26.70 8.53 24.30
C VAL A 139 -26.80 10.01 23.97
N TYR A 140 -26.49 10.40 22.73
CA TYR A 140 -26.63 11.80 22.27
C TYR A 140 -28.07 12.30 22.41
N LEU A 141 -29.05 11.53 21.94
CA LEU A 141 -30.47 11.90 22.01
C LEU A 141 -30.97 11.92 23.46
N GLY A 142 -30.49 11.00 24.31
CA GLY A 142 -30.80 10.96 25.74
C GLY A 142 -30.26 12.17 26.49
N LEU A 143 -29.00 12.58 26.23
CA LEU A 143 -28.42 13.81 26.77
C LEU A 143 -29.20 15.05 26.33
N ASN A 144 -29.59 15.11 25.06
CA ASN A 144 -30.41 16.20 24.54
C ASN A 144 -31.78 16.26 25.24
N TRP A 145 -32.43 15.11 25.42
CA TRP A 145 -33.70 15.01 26.16
C TRP A 145 -33.56 15.45 27.61
N LEU A 146 -32.49 15.04 28.32
CA LEU A 146 -32.21 15.46 29.70
C LEU A 146 -32.05 16.98 29.81
N LEU A 147 -31.30 17.59 28.88
CA LEU A 147 -31.13 19.05 28.84
C LEU A 147 -32.46 19.77 28.59
N HIS A 148 -33.34 19.22 27.75
CA HIS A 148 -34.68 19.76 27.58
C HIS A 148 -35.53 19.64 28.86
N PHE A 149 -35.48 18.49 29.54
CA PHE A 149 -36.27 18.21 30.73
C PHE A 149 -35.89 19.13 31.91
N PHE A 150 -34.59 19.30 32.17
CA PHE A 150 -34.09 20.11 33.30
C PHE A 150 -33.79 21.57 32.94
N GLY A 151 -33.57 21.86 31.66
CA GLY A 151 -33.01 23.13 31.21
C GLY A 151 -33.98 24.31 31.16
N HIS A 152 -35.29 24.08 31.36
CA HIS A 152 -36.29 25.16 31.41
C HIS A 152 -36.02 26.23 32.49
N LYS A 153 -35.11 25.96 33.44
CA LYS A 153 -34.67 26.89 34.50
C LYS A 153 -33.33 27.60 34.21
N ILE A 154 -32.64 27.26 33.11
CA ILE A 154 -31.29 27.76 32.80
C ILE A 154 -31.38 29.01 31.91
N ASN A 155 -30.68 30.09 32.30
CA ASN A 155 -30.57 31.31 31.50
C ASN A 155 -29.53 31.11 30.37
N PRO A 156 -29.91 31.19 29.08
CA PRO A 156 -29.01 30.95 27.95
C PRO A 156 -27.94 32.02 27.81
N LYS A 157 -28.10 33.20 28.42
CA LYS A 157 -27.01 34.18 28.50
C LYS A 157 -25.83 33.63 29.30
N ILE A 158 -26.11 32.91 30.39
CA ILE A 158 -25.06 32.24 31.19
C ILE A 158 -24.39 31.17 30.34
N LEU A 159 -25.17 30.42 29.57
CA LEU A 159 -24.66 29.37 28.70
C LEU A 159 -23.75 29.90 27.58
N LEU A 160 -24.15 31.02 26.96
CA LEU A 160 -23.33 31.73 25.97
C LEU A 160 -22.04 32.29 26.58
N VAL A 161 -22.11 32.82 27.81
CA VAL A 161 -20.93 33.30 28.55
C VAL A 161 -19.99 32.14 28.87
N VAL A 162 -20.51 30.98 29.29
CA VAL A 162 -19.70 29.78 29.53
C VAL A 162 -19.04 29.30 28.24
N ILE A 163 -19.78 29.23 27.13
CA ILE A 163 -19.25 28.86 25.82
C ILE A 163 -18.15 29.83 25.38
N PHE A 164 -18.37 31.13 25.53
CA PHE A 164 -17.39 32.15 25.19
C PHE A 164 -16.15 32.08 26.09
N PHE A 165 -16.34 31.91 27.40
CA PHE A 165 -15.25 31.79 28.37
C PHE A 165 -14.38 30.58 28.07
N PHE A 166 -14.96 29.38 27.99
CA PHE A 166 -14.19 28.16 27.69
C PHE A 166 -13.60 28.18 26.27
N GLY A 167 -14.31 28.77 25.29
CA GLY A 167 -13.77 28.99 23.94
C GLY A 167 -12.54 29.90 23.94
N SER A 168 -12.59 31.03 24.67
CA SER A 168 -11.45 31.96 24.80
C SER A 168 -10.30 31.37 25.61
N LEU A 169 -10.61 30.60 26.66
CA LEU A 169 -9.64 29.90 27.49
C LEU A 169 -8.87 28.86 26.65
N THR A 170 -9.54 28.19 25.71
CA THR A 170 -8.89 27.26 24.78
C THR A 170 -7.84 27.96 23.93
N LEU A 171 -8.13 29.15 23.38
CA LEU A 171 -7.18 29.90 22.56
C LEU A 171 -5.91 30.33 23.33
N ILE A 172 -6.02 30.52 24.65
CA ILE A 172 -4.91 30.91 25.52
C ILE A 172 -4.12 29.70 26.03
N ILE A 173 -4.82 28.61 26.39
CA ILE A 173 -4.25 27.44 27.07
C ILE A 173 -3.80 26.35 26.08
N ALA A 174 -4.39 26.25 24.89
CA ALA A 174 -4.06 25.23 23.88
C ALA A 174 -2.73 25.51 23.14
N GLY A 175 -1.72 25.99 23.85
CA GLY A 175 -0.34 26.10 23.37
C GLY A 175 0.37 24.75 23.21
N SER A 176 -0.19 23.64 23.72
CA SER A 176 0.34 22.29 23.49
C SER A 176 -0.49 21.53 22.44
N ASN A 177 -0.14 21.69 21.17
CA ASN A 177 -0.70 20.94 20.03
C ASN A 177 -0.16 19.50 19.96
N LYS A 178 0.00 18.81 21.09
CA LYS A 178 0.45 17.43 21.08
C LYS A 178 -0.65 16.55 20.44
N PRO A 179 -0.33 15.65 19.49
CA PRO A 179 -1.33 14.83 18.80
C PRO A 179 -2.28 14.03 19.73
N ALA A 180 -1.80 13.67 20.92
CA ALA A 180 -2.57 12.93 21.93
C ALA A 180 -3.72 13.73 22.55
N THR A 181 -3.61 15.06 22.65
CA THR A 181 -4.62 15.92 23.29
C THR A 181 -5.61 16.53 22.29
N GLN A 182 -5.37 16.36 20.99
CA GLN A 182 -6.21 16.91 19.94
C GLN A 182 -7.54 16.13 19.81
N ASN A 183 -8.61 16.87 19.52
CA ASN A 183 -9.84 16.27 19.02
C ASN A 183 -9.60 15.71 17.61
N LYS A 184 -9.94 14.44 17.38
CA LYS A 184 -9.60 13.73 16.14
C LYS A 184 -10.29 14.30 14.90
N LEU A 185 -11.54 14.72 15.00
CA LEU A 185 -12.25 15.38 13.91
C LEU A 185 -11.64 16.74 13.57
N ASN A 186 -11.28 17.53 14.59
CA ASN A 186 -10.58 18.79 14.37
C ASN A 186 -9.22 18.58 13.68
N PHE A 187 -8.45 17.58 14.15
CA PHE A 187 -7.19 17.19 13.51
C PHE A 187 -7.41 16.85 12.04
N LEU A 188 -8.33 15.93 11.72
CA LEU A 188 -8.64 15.52 10.35
C LEU A 188 -8.93 16.71 9.44
N LEU A 189 -9.81 17.63 9.88
CA LEU A 189 -10.17 18.80 9.10
C LEU A 189 -8.99 19.77 8.94
N SER A 190 -8.25 20.03 10.01
CA SER A 190 -7.08 20.91 9.97
C SER A 190 -5.99 20.37 9.04
N ASP A 191 -5.79 19.06 9.04
CA ASP A 191 -4.79 18.39 8.21
C ASP A 191 -5.18 18.37 6.73
N ILE A 192 -6.47 18.16 6.42
CA ILE A 192 -7.00 18.30 5.05
C ILE A 192 -6.78 19.72 4.53
N ILE A 193 -7.09 20.75 5.34
CA ILE A 193 -6.89 22.14 4.95
C ILE A 193 -5.40 22.43 4.72
N ARG A 194 -4.53 21.96 5.61
CA ARG A 194 -3.07 22.08 5.47
C ARG A 194 -2.58 21.42 4.18
N ALA A 195 -3.02 20.20 3.89
CA ALA A 195 -2.62 19.46 2.69
C ALA A 195 -3.08 20.15 1.40
N GLU A 196 -4.31 20.68 1.36
CA GLU A 196 -4.81 21.42 0.20
C GLU A 196 -4.06 22.76 0.01
N ASN A 197 -3.72 23.44 1.10
CA ASN A 197 -2.89 24.65 1.06
C ASN A 197 -1.47 24.33 0.54
N ASP A 198 -0.83 23.28 1.05
CA ASP A 198 0.48 22.82 0.61
C ASP A 198 0.47 22.48 -0.89
N LYS A 199 -0.57 21.78 -1.34
CA LYS A 199 -0.78 21.45 -2.76
C LYS A 199 -0.95 22.70 -3.62
N SER A 200 -1.80 23.64 -3.17
CA SER A 200 -2.02 24.91 -3.83
C SER A 200 -0.71 25.69 -3.96
N LEU A 201 0.04 25.85 -2.86
CA LEU A 201 1.35 26.54 -2.86
C LEU A 201 2.39 25.85 -3.75
N ALA A 202 2.43 24.51 -3.75
CA ALA A 202 3.30 23.74 -4.62
C ALA A 202 2.93 23.87 -6.12
N SER A 203 1.66 24.15 -6.42
CA SER A 203 1.15 24.31 -7.80
C SER A 203 1.18 25.75 -8.33
N GLN A 204 1.00 26.75 -7.46
CA GLN A 204 0.98 28.19 -7.79
C GLN A 204 2.36 28.76 -8.05
N GLY A 205 3.41 28.07 -7.62
CA GLY A 205 4.76 28.40 -8.05
C GLY A 205 4.89 28.21 -9.55
N ASN A 206 4.93 29.30 -10.31
CA ASN A 206 5.75 29.38 -11.51
C ASN A 206 7.22 29.18 -11.09
N ALA A 207 7.55 27.99 -10.58
CA ALA A 207 8.91 27.60 -10.31
C ALA A 207 9.57 27.49 -11.67
N THR A 208 10.16 28.58 -12.13
CA THR A 208 11.06 28.59 -13.28
C THR A 208 12.32 27.88 -12.83
N PHE A 209 12.28 26.55 -12.84
CA PHE A 209 13.49 25.77 -12.67
C PHE A 209 14.45 26.17 -13.79
N LYS A 210 15.73 26.36 -13.45
CA LYS A 210 16.77 26.77 -14.41
C LYS A 210 16.87 25.80 -15.60
N LYS A 211 16.50 24.53 -15.38
CA LYS A 211 16.46 23.47 -16.38
C LYS A 211 15.02 22.95 -16.51
N GLU A 212 14.64 22.59 -17.73
CA GLU A 212 13.38 21.90 -18.02
C GLU A 212 13.28 20.53 -17.32
N TYR A 213 14.41 19.86 -17.13
CA TYR A 213 14.55 18.59 -16.38
C TYR A 213 15.48 18.82 -15.18
N PRO A 214 14.95 19.27 -14.02
CA PRO A 214 15.78 19.75 -12.91
C PRO A 214 16.66 18.68 -12.27
N LEU A 215 16.22 17.42 -12.29
CA LEU A 215 16.99 16.29 -11.75
C LEU A 215 18.08 15.79 -12.71
N GLU A 216 18.10 16.25 -13.97
CA GLU A 216 19.07 15.78 -14.95
C GLU A 216 20.48 16.28 -14.62
N GLN A 217 21.38 15.31 -14.36
CA GLN A 217 22.77 15.54 -14.01
C GLN A 217 23.70 14.48 -14.61
N SER A 218 25.00 14.77 -14.67
CA SER A 218 26.02 13.81 -15.12
C SER A 218 26.01 12.58 -14.23
N ALA A 219 26.07 11.38 -14.81
CA ALA A 219 26.18 10.14 -14.04
C ALA A 219 27.46 10.09 -13.19
N LEU A 220 28.52 10.79 -13.63
CA LEU A 220 29.80 10.89 -12.92
C LEU A 220 29.68 11.65 -11.58
N ASN A 221 28.59 12.38 -11.35
CA ASN A 221 28.36 13.06 -10.07
C ASN A 221 28.12 12.08 -8.93
N THR A 222 27.60 10.87 -9.23
CA THR A 222 27.39 9.83 -8.22
C THR A 222 28.67 9.00 -8.09
N LYS A 223 29.40 9.18 -6.99
CA LYS A 223 30.65 8.47 -6.73
C LYS A 223 30.40 6.98 -6.46
N ASP A 224 31.31 6.13 -6.92
CA ASP A 224 31.31 4.72 -6.54
C ASP A 224 31.91 4.56 -5.13
N VAL A 225 31.00 4.46 -4.17
CA VAL A 225 31.31 4.26 -2.75
C VAL A 225 31.40 2.79 -2.36
N LEU A 226 31.02 1.85 -3.25
CA LEU A 226 30.92 0.42 -2.93
C LEU A 226 32.16 -0.36 -3.37
N ALA A 227 32.81 -0.01 -4.49
CA ALA A 227 34.02 -0.70 -4.97
C ALA A 227 35.12 -0.89 -3.89
N PRO A 228 35.36 0.04 -2.96
CA PRO A 228 36.30 -0.17 -1.85
C PRO A 228 35.96 -1.31 -0.89
N PHE A 229 34.82 -1.99 -1.01
CA PHE A 229 34.37 -3.10 -0.17
C PHE A 229 34.22 -4.43 -0.91
N PHE A 230 34.29 -4.44 -2.24
CA PHE A 230 34.05 -5.63 -3.06
C PHE A 230 35.33 -6.17 -3.71
N ASN A 231 35.36 -7.50 -3.89
CA ASN A 231 36.22 -8.21 -4.83
C ASN A 231 35.50 -8.26 -6.19
N ILE A 232 35.90 -7.37 -7.10
CA ILE A 232 35.25 -7.22 -8.41
C ILE A 232 35.71 -8.33 -9.36
N SER A 233 34.76 -9.03 -9.96
CA SER A 233 35.00 -10.08 -10.95
C SER A 233 34.78 -9.53 -12.38
N LYS A 234 35.07 -10.34 -13.41
CA LYS A 234 34.75 -9.97 -14.80
C LYS A 234 33.27 -10.14 -15.13
N GLU A 235 32.57 -11.03 -14.42
CA GLU A 235 31.18 -11.37 -14.70
C GLU A 235 30.25 -10.48 -13.88
N LYS A 236 29.21 -9.94 -14.52
CA LYS A 236 28.18 -9.13 -13.87
C LYS A 236 27.53 -9.96 -12.74
N PRO A 237 27.42 -9.43 -11.51
CA PRO A 237 26.81 -10.15 -10.41
C PRO A 237 25.29 -10.20 -10.55
N ASN A 238 24.66 -11.19 -9.92
CA ASN A 238 23.24 -11.12 -9.64
C ASN A 238 23.00 -10.06 -8.55
N VAL A 239 21.84 -9.41 -8.60
CA VAL A 239 21.37 -8.47 -7.58
C VAL A 239 20.04 -8.98 -7.04
N VAL A 240 19.96 -9.21 -5.74
CA VAL A 240 18.78 -9.72 -5.05
C VAL A 240 18.34 -8.69 -4.01
N PHE A 241 17.16 -8.09 -4.19
CA PHE A 241 16.52 -7.26 -3.19
C PHE A 241 15.59 -8.11 -2.33
N ILE A 242 15.75 -8.02 -1.02
CA ILE A 242 14.82 -8.57 -0.03
C ILE A 242 14.22 -7.38 0.72
N ILE A 243 13.00 -7.02 0.36
CA ILE A 243 12.25 -5.92 0.95
C ILE A 243 11.28 -6.54 1.97
N VAL A 244 11.54 -6.26 3.25
CA VAL A 244 10.86 -6.90 4.37
C VAL A 244 9.72 -6.02 4.84
N GLU A 245 8.49 -6.49 4.66
CA GLU A 245 7.26 -5.83 5.13
C GLU A 245 7.36 -5.50 6.62
N GLY A 246 7.06 -4.24 6.98
CA GLY A 246 6.91 -3.76 8.35
C GLY A 246 8.19 -3.79 9.21
N LEU A 247 9.34 -4.15 8.66
CA LEU A 247 10.58 -4.27 9.44
C LEU A 247 11.20 -2.88 9.72
N GLY A 248 10.92 -2.32 10.89
CA GLY A 248 11.65 -1.16 11.41
C GLY A 248 12.87 -1.54 12.25
N SER A 249 13.83 -0.60 12.39
CA SER A 249 15.04 -0.82 13.19
C SER A 249 14.74 -1.06 14.68
N ASP A 250 13.58 -0.59 15.16
CA ASP A 250 13.04 -0.88 16.50
C ASP A 250 13.00 -2.38 16.83
N PHE A 251 12.89 -3.25 15.83
CA PHE A 251 12.74 -4.70 16.00
C PHE A 251 14.06 -5.48 15.86
N THR A 252 15.15 -4.81 15.49
CA THR A 252 16.46 -5.40 15.19
C THR A 252 17.55 -4.87 16.13
N ASP A 253 18.69 -5.56 16.21
CA ASP A 253 19.91 -5.15 16.92
C ASP A 253 19.62 -4.62 18.35
N ASP A 254 19.91 -3.36 18.64
CA ASP A 254 19.71 -2.68 19.93
C ASP A 254 18.40 -1.88 20.02
N GLY A 255 17.46 -2.08 19.09
CA GLY A 255 16.15 -1.42 19.08
C GLY A 255 15.27 -1.73 20.31
N ASP A 256 14.28 -0.89 20.56
CA ASP A 256 13.38 -0.94 21.74
C ASP A 256 12.56 -2.24 21.88
N TYR A 257 12.43 -3.00 20.79
CA TYR A 257 11.67 -4.24 20.67
C TYR A 257 12.52 -5.39 20.11
N ASN A 258 13.83 -5.38 20.40
CA ASN A 258 14.79 -6.38 19.94
C ASN A 258 14.54 -7.81 20.47
N GLY A 259 15.27 -8.76 19.87
CA GLY A 259 15.34 -10.17 20.30
C GLY A 259 14.46 -11.12 19.48
N PHE A 260 13.80 -10.62 18.43
CA PHE A 260 12.89 -11.39 17.58
C PHE A 260 13.36 -11.53 16.13
N THR A 261 14.57 -11.06 15.82
CA THR A 261 15.22 -11.15 14.48
C THR A 261 16.66 -11.66 14.54
N PRO A 262 16.94 -12.81 15.21
CA PRO A 262 18.30 -13.24 15.50
C PRO A 262 19.18 -13.46 14.25
N TYR A 263 18.61 -13.87 13.11
CA TYR A 263 19.39 -14.04 11.88
C TYR A 263 19.81 -12.70 11.29
N LEU A 264 18.88 -11.74 11.15
CA LEU A 264 19.18 -10.39 10.69
C LEU A 264 20.18 -9.67 11.61
N ASP A 265 20.05 -9.83 12.93
CA ASP A 265 21.01 -9.29 13.90
C ASP A 265 22.41 -9.85 13.64
N SER A 266 22.50 -11.15 13.33
CA SER A 266 23.78 -11.81 12.96
C SER A 266 24.38 -11.31 11.64
N LEU A 267 23.59 -10.69 10.77
CA LEU A 267 24.07 -10.14 9.50
C LEU A 267 24.76 -8.79 9.67
N THR A 268 24.52 -8.05 10.76
CA THR A 268 25.12 -6.73 11.00
C THR A 268 26.66 -6.77 10.94
N SER A 269 27.28 -7.83 11.47
CA SER A 269 28.74 -8.02 11.46
C SER A 269 29.28 -8.68 10.17
N LYS A 270 28.39 -9.24 9.35
CA LYS A 270 28.71 -9.98 8.11
C LYS A 270 28.46 -9.16 6.84
N SER A 271 27.98 -7.93 6.98
CA SER A 271 27.51 -7.08 5.88
C SER A 271 28.17 -5.70 5.90
N LEU A 272 27.89 -4.91 4.87
CA LEU A 272 27.89 -3.46 5.00
C LEU A 272 26.55 -3.05 5.62
N TYR A 273 26.56 -2.41 6.78
CA TYR A 273 25.37 -2.10 7.58
C TYR A 273 25.27 -0.61 7.88
N TRP A 274 24.10 -0.03 7.67
CA TRP A 274 23.81 1.37 8.02
C TRP A 274 22.92 1.41 9.24
N GLU A 275 23.43 1.97 10.33
CA GLU A 275 22.71 2.11 11.60
C GLU A 275 21.59 3.17 11.47
N ASN A 276 21.87 4.24 10.71
CA ASN A 276 20.97 5.37 10.52
C ASN A 276 20.43 5.38 9.09
N PHE A 277 19.47 4.51 8.79
CA PHE A 277 18.91 4.39 7.45
C PHE A 277 17.38 4.56 7.45
N VAL A 278 16.87 5.33 6.48
CA VAL A 278 15.43 5.65 6.44
C VAL A 278 14.75 5.22 5.16
N SER A 279 13.56 4.64 5.30
CA SER A 279 12.62 4.52 4.20
C SER A 279 12.12 5.92 3.82
N ASN A 280 11.92 6.16 2.52
CA ASN A 280 11.37 7.46 2.08
C ASN A 280 9.85 7.56 2.25
N ALA A 281 9.19 6.45 2.61
CA ALA A 281 7.76 6.42 2.85
C ALA A 281 7.43 5.60 4.09
N GLY A 282 6.37 6.01 4.79
CA GLY A 282 5.88 5.32 5.98
C GLY A 282 4.92 4.17 5.65
N ARG A 283 4.86 3.68 4.42
CA ARG A 283 4.03 2.54 3.96
C ARG A 283 4.67 1.94 2.70
N THR A 284 4.28 0.70 2.39
CA THR A 284 4.77 -0.10 1.25
C THR A 284 4.71 0.61 -0.11
N PHE A 285 3.68 1.43 -0.39
CA PHE A 285 3.49 2.09 -1.69
C PHE A 285 4.69 2.93 -2.15
N GLY A 286 5.51 3.46 -1.23
CA GLY A 286 6.68 4.27 -1.56
C GLY A 286 7.99 3.49 -1.67
N ALA A 287 8.02 2.22 -1.24
CA ALA A 287 9.25 1.43 -1.19
C ALA A 287 9.84 1.18 -2.58
N LEU A 288 9.04 0.66 -3.53
CA LEU A 288 9.52 0.36 -4.89
C LEU A 288 9.99 1.62 -5.65
N PRO A 289 9.22 2.73 -5.74
CA PRO A 289 9.68 3.92 -6.45
C PRO A 289 10.97 4.52 -5.88
N SER A 290 11.12 4.53 -4.55
CA SER A 290 12.31 5.09 -3.90
C SER A 290 13.52 4.17 -4.02
N LEU A 291 13.40 2.88 -3.67
CA LEU A 291 14.52 1.93 -3.71
C LEU A 291 15.01 1.66 -5.12
N ILE A 292 14.08 1.43 -6.05
CA ILE A 292 14.38 0.93 -7.40
C ILE A 292 14.54 2.07 -8.41
N GLY A 293 13.99 3.25 -8.13
CA GLY A 293 14.00 4.37 -9.08
C GLY A 293 14.63 5.67 -8.56
N SER A 294 14.81 5.84 -7.24
CA SER A 294 15.18 7.14 -6.66
C SER A 294 14.24 8.25 -7.16
N LEU A 295 12.93 7.99 -7.15
CA LEU A 295 11.91 8.82 -7.80
C LEU A 295 11.23 9.79 -6.82
N PRO A 296 10.63 10.89 -7.32
CA PRO A 296 9.74 11.74 -6.53
C PRO A 296 8.49 10.97 -6.07
N PHE A 297 7.70 11.56 -5.18
CA PHE A 297 6.53 10.90 -4.59
C PHE A 297 5.23 11.08 -5.36
N GLY A 298 5.05 12.15 -6.12
CA GLY A 298 3.72 12.53 -6.61
C GLY A 298 2.80 13.01 -5.48
N GLU A 299 1.52 13.19 -5.78
CA GLU A 299 0.53 13.68 -4.81
C GLU A 299 0.15 12.54 -3.84
N ASN A 300 -0.41 11.45 -4.37
CA ASN A 300 -0.90 10.31 -3.59
C ASN A 300 0.07 9.11 -3.54
N GLY A 301 1.32 9.31 -3.97
CA GLY A 301 2.30 8.25 -4.19
C GLY A 301 2.61 8.04 -5.67
N PHE A 302 3.84 7.64 -5.98
CA PHE A 302 4.34 7.68 -7.36
C PHE A 302 3.63 6.64 -8.24
N MET A 303 3.37 5.45 -7.68
CA MET A 303 2.66 4.37 -8.36
C MET A 303 1.17 4.69 -8.60
N GLU A 304 0.61 5.69 -7.91
CA GLU A 304 -0.77 6.17 -8.11
C GLU A 304 -0.90 7.15 -9.29
N LEU A 305 0.20 7.62 -9.85
CA LEU A 305 0.17 8.54 -10.99
C LEU A 305 -0.26 7.80 -12.26
N ASN A 306 -1.28 8.33 -12.95
CA ASN A 306 -1.73 7.83 -14.23
C ASN A 306 -1.97 8.98 -15.22
N PRO A 307 -1.18 9.10 -16.30
CA PRO A 307 -0.05 8.24 -16.65
C PRO A 307 1.15 8.46 -15.71
N LEU A 308 1.98 7.42 -15.55
CA LEU A 308 3.29 7.56 -14.90
C LEU A 308 4.17 8.57 -15.68
N PRO A 309 4.84 9.52 -15.00
CA PRO A 309 5.83 10.38 -15.63
C PRO A 309 6.95 9.54 -16.28
N LYS A 310 7.56 10.05 -17.35
CA LYS A 310 8.75 9.49 -18.00
C LYS A 310 9.88 9.37 -16.99
N HIS A 311 10.36 8.15 -16.74
CA HIS A 311 11.47 7.91 -15.81
C HIS A 311 12.31 6.69 -16.20
N ASN A 312 13.46 6.58 -15.55
CA ASN A 312 14.33 5.40 -15.58
C ASN A 312 14.39 4.80 -14.17
N SER A 313 14.62 3.49 -14.09
CA SER A 313 14.83 2.79 -12.82
C SER A 313 15.97 1.79 -12.95
N LEU A 314 16.37 1.19 -11.83
CA LEU A 314 17.29 0.08 -11.79
C LEU A 314 16.81 -1.08 -12.68
N ILE A 315 15.50 -1.39 -12.69
CA ILE A 315 14.95 -2.46 -13.55
C ILE A 315 15.26 -2.16 -15.02
N SER A 316 14.92 -0.95 -15.49
CA SER A 316 15.08 -0.61 -16.90
C SER A 316 16.55 -0.50 -17.31
N ILE A 317 17.40 0.03 -16.42
CA ILE A 317 18.85 0.09 -16.61
C ILE A 317 19.47 -1.30 -16.69
N LEU A 318 19.20 -2.19 -15.72
CA LEU A 318 19.78 -3.52 -15.70
C LEU A 318 19.29 -4.36 -16.88
N LYS A 319 17.99 -4.28 -17.21
CA LYS A 319 17.43 -4.96 -18.39
C LYS A 319 18.11 -4.55 -19.69
N SER A 320 18.31 -3.24 -19.89
CA SER A 320 19.04 -2.73 -21.07
C SER A 320 20.50 -3.22 -21.14
N ASN A 321 21.04 -3.71 -20.03
CA ASN A 321 22.39 -4.22 -19.88
C ASN A 321 22.45 -5.76 -19.79
N GLY A 322 21.41 -6.45 -20.25
CA GLY A 322 21.39 -7.90 -20.42
C GLY A 322 21.02 -8.68 -19.15
N TYR A 323 20.46 -8.02 -18.14
CA TYR A 323 19.90 -8.71 -16.99
C TYR A 323 18.50 -9.23 -17.32
N THR A 324 18.16 -10.40 -16.76
CA THR A 324 16.76 -10.79 -16.60
C THR A 324 16.23 -10.24 -15.28
N THR A 325 14.96 -9.81 -15.27
CA THR A 325 14.39 -9.03 -14.17
C THR A 325 13.11 -9.67 -13.62
N ASN A 326 13.11 -10.05 -12.35
CA ASN A 326 12.04 -10.78 -11.70
C ASN A 326 11.53 -10.05 -10.46
N TYR A 327 10.22 -10.07 -10.25
CA TYR A 327 9.57 -9.61 -9.03
C TYR A 327 8.79 -10.77 -8.40
N PHE A 328 8.90 -10.95 -7.09
CA PHE A 328 8.24 -12.00 -6.32
C PHE A 328 7.50 -11.38 -5.14
N CYS A 329 6.21 -11.71 -4.99
CA CYS A 329 5.40 -11.35 -3.83
C CYS A 329 4.34 -12.44 -3.56
N GLY A 330 3.80 -12.45 -2.34
CA GLY A 330 2.76 -13.40 -1.94
C GLY A 330 1.33 -12.89 -2.14
N ASP A 331 1.17 -11.57 -2.31
CA ASP A 331 -0.10 -10.85 -2.45
C ASP A 331 -0.44 -10.56 -3.91
N GLU A 332 -1.53 -9.82 -4.15
CA GLU A 332 -1.86 -9.34 -5.49
C GLU A 332 -0.96 -8.17 -5.91
N SER A 333 -0.26 -8.32 -7.04
CA SER A 333 0.63 -7.27 -7.54
C SER A 333 -0.11 -6.02 -8.03
N SER A 334 -1.43 -6.08 -8.25
CA SER A 334 -2.24 -4.90 -8.57
C SER A 334 -2.56 -4.02 -7.35
N PHE A 335 -2.48 -4.57 -6.13
CA PHE A 335 -2.63 -3.77 -4.91
C PHE A 335 -1.52 -2.71 -4.85
N ASP A 336 -1.87 -1.45 -4.55
CA ASP A 336 -0.98 -0.28 -4.64
C ASP A 336 -0.35 -0.07 -6.03
N ARG A 337 -0.97 -0.62 -7.10
CA ARG A 337 -0.52 -0.50 -8.49
C ARG A 337 0.93 -0.94 -8.73
N LYS A 338 1.47 -1.86 -7.92
CA LYS A 338 2.86 -2.35 -8.05
C LYS A 338 3.13 -2.90 -9.46
N SER A 339 2.19 -3.68 -10.01
CA SER A 339 2.27 -4.23 -11.37
C SER A 339 2.47 -3.14 -12.43
N ASN A 340 1.79 -2.00 -12.30
CA ASN A 340 1.85 -0.92 -13.28
C ASN A 340 3.24 -0.27 -13.28
N PHE A 341 3.80 -0.03 -12.10
CA PHE A 341 5.17 0.47 -11.97
C PHE A 341 6.20 -0.52 -12.51
N LEU A 342 6.09 -1.80 -12.15
CA LEU A 342 7.01 -2.85 -12.58
C LEU A 342 6.98 -3.05 -14.11
N GLU A 343 5.79 -3.09 -14.71
CA GLU A 343 5.61 -3.25 -16.16
C GLU A 343 6.09 -2.03 -16.95
N TYR A 344 5.81 -0.82 -16.45
CA TYR A 344 6.35 0.41 -17.03
C TYR A 344 7.87 0.38 -17.11
N ASN A 345 8.51 -0.09 -16.03
CA ASN A 345 9.96 -0.22 -15.95
C ASN A 345 10.52 -1.43 -16.71
N GLY A 346 9.65 -2.24 -17.32
CA GLY A 346 10.03 -3.33 -18.18
C GLY A 346 10.42 -4.60 -17.45
N ILE A 347 9.89 -4.88 -16.25
CA ILE A 347 10.10 -6.17 -15.58
C ILE A 347 9.82 -7.36 -16.54
N ASP A 348 10.64 -8.40 -16.53
CA ASP A 348 10.40 -9.60 -17.36
C ASP A 348 9.33 -10.50 -16.77
N LYS A 349 9.34 -10.65 -15.44
CA LYS A 349 8.46 -11.58 -14.75
C LYS A 349 7.97 -11.01 -13.42
N ILE A 350 6.66 -11.06 -13.23
CA ILE A 350 5.99 -10.84 -11.93
C ILE A 350 5.47 -12.19 -11.47
N ILE A 351 5.87 -12.66 -10.29
CA ILE A 351 5.34 -13.83 -9.60
C ILE A 351 4.58 -13.35 -8.37
N ASP A 352 3.28 -13.20 -8.52
CA ASP A 352 2.34 -12.81 -7.47
C ASP A 352 1.44 -13.99 -7.09
N ILE A 353 0.47 -13.75 -6.21
CA ILE A 353 -0.46 -14.76 -5.68
C ILE A 353 -1.06 -15.70 -6.75
N ASN A 354 -1.29 -15.19 -7.97
CA ASN A 354 -1.90 -15.94 -9.08
C ASN A 354 -0.98 -17.00 -9.71
N LYS A 355 0.30 -17.02 -9.34
CA LYS A 355 1.33 -17.92 -9.90
C LYS A 355 1.88 -18.93 -8.90
N PHE A 356 1.26 -19.03 -7.73
CA PHE A 356 1.50 -20.10 -6.77
C PHE A 356 0.59 -21.28 -7.08
N GLY A 357 1.19 -22.45 -7.28
CA GLY A 357 0.45 -23.67 -7.59
C GLY A 357 -0.11 -24.35 -6.33
N PRO A 358 -0.84 -25.46 -6.50
CA PRO A 358 -1.51 -26.17 -5.40
C PRO A 358 -0.56 -26.76 -4.35
N GLY A 359 0.75 -26.83 -4.64
CA GLY A 359 1.76 -27.28 -3.68
C GLY A 359 2.21 -26.21 -2.68
N TYR A 360 1.63 -25.00 -2.70
CA TYR A 360 1.97 -23.88 -1.81
C TYR A 360 0.83 -23.63 -0.82
N VAL A 361 1.15 -23.24 0.41
CA VAL A 361 0.14 -23.03 1.47
C VAL A 361 -0.09 -21.53 1.67
N LYS A 362 -1.31 -21.07 1.39
CA LYS A 362 -1.74 -19.69 1.63
C LYS A 362 -2.00 -19.46 3.13
N THR A 363 -1.85 -18.22 3.60
CA THR A 363 -2.36 -17.82 4.91
C THR A 363 -3.87 -18.08 4.97
N LYS A 364 -4.38 -18.40 6.16
CA LYS A 364 -5.80 -18.72 6.35
C LYS A 364 -6.65 -17.47 6.09
N GLU A 365 -7.81 -17.67 5.49
CA GLU A 365 -8.83 -16.62 5.38
C GLU A 365 -9.39 -16.24 6.76
N ASN A 366 -9.64 -14.95 6.93
CA ASN A 366 -10.33 -14.42 8.10
C ASN A 366 -11.84 -14.78 8.05
N ALA A 367 -12.60 -14.37 9.06
CA ALA A 367 -14.04 -14.67 9.14
C ALA A 367 -14.85 -14.13 7.94
N GLY A 368 -14.34 -13.13 7.22
CA GLY A 368 -14.93 -12.58 6.00
C GLY A 368 -14.45 -13.21 4.70
N GLY A 369 -13.66 -14.30 4.75
CA GLY A 369 -13.12 -14.96 3.56
C GLY A 369 -11.91 -14.26 2.93
N PHE A 370 -11.34 -13.25 3.60
CA PHE A 370 -10.18 -12.51 3.07
C PHE A 370 -8.86 -13.11 3.55
N SER A 371 -7.88 -13.23 2.65
CA SER A 371 -6.48 -13.50 2.99
C SER A 371 -5.56 -12.75 2.04
N TRP A 372 -4.56 -12.07 2.60
CA TRP A 372 -3.54 -11.33 1.84
C TRP A 372 -2.81 -12.19 0.81
N GLY A 373 -2.42 -13.42 1.17
CA GLY A 373 -1.61 -14.20 0.24
C GLY A 373 -0.79 -15.29 0.88
N TYR A 374 0.34 -15.57 0.22
CA TYR A 374 1.31 -16.57 0.65
C TYR A 374 2.33 -15.97 1.64
N PRO A 375 2.66 -16.68 2.73
CA PRO A 375 3.61 -16.22 3.73
C PRO A 375 5.06 -16.31 3.23
N ASP A 376 5.99 -15.70 3.96
CA ASP A 376 7.37 -15.44 3.51
C ASP A 376 8.12 -16.72 3.11
N ALA A 377 8.01 -17.80 3.90
CA ALA A 377 8.62 -19.08 3.57
C ALA A 377 8.18 -19.62 2.20
N GLU A 378 6.91 -19.43 1.83
CA GLU A 378 6.38 -19.87 0.54
C GLU A 378 6.83 -18.94 -0.59
N ILE A 379 6.92 -17.64 -0.35
CA ILE A 379 7.50 -16.67 -1.30
C ILE A 379 8.94 -17.07 -1.63
N TYR A 380 9.77 -17.30 -0.62
CA TYR A 380 11.17 -17.71 -0.83
C TYR A 380 11.31 -19.07 -1.50
N ARG A 381 10.47 -20.04 -1.13
CA ARG A 381 10.44 -21.36 -1.78
C ARG A 381 10.06 -21.22 -3.26
N LYS A 382 9.08 -20.37 -3.56
CA LYS A 382 8.67 -20.07 -4.93
C LYS A 382 9.79 -19.39 -5.69
N THR A 383 10.46 -18.39 -5.10
CA THR A 383 11.63 -17.75 -5.70
C THR A 383 12.67 -18.79 -6.10
N LEU A 384 13.13 -19.62 -5.17
CA LEU A 384 14.15 -20.64 -5.44
C LEU A 384 13.73 -21.62 -6.54
N ALA A 385 12.45 -21.99 -6.63
CA ALA A 385 11.92 -22.87 -7.67
C ALA A 385 11.90 -22.22 -9.07
N GLU A 386 11.77 -20.90 -9.15
CA GLU A 386 11.72 -20.15 -10.41
C GLU A 386 13.11 -19.73 -10.92
N LEU A 387 14.11 -19.67 -10.03
CA LEU A 387 15.48 -19.30 -10.38
C LEU A 387 16.19 -20.41 -11.17
N LYS A 388 16.35 -20.20 -12.47
CA LYS A 388 17.08 -21.11 -13.36
C LYS A 388 18.59 -20.93 -13.23
N ASP A 389 19.34 -22.01 -13.43
CA ASP A 389 20.79 -21.95 -13.62
C ASP A 389 21.09 -21.65 -15.09
N ASN A 390 21.04 -20.36 -15.44
CA ASN A 390 21.56 -19.86 -16.69
C ASN A 390 22.56 -18.75 -16.36
N LYS A 391 23.68 -18.67 -17.09
CA LYS A 391 24.77 -17.72 -16.81
C LYS A 391 24.40 -16.23 -16.98
N GLN A 392 23.12 -15.91 -17.19
CA GLN A 392 22.67 -14.55 -17.38
C GLN A 392 22.52 -13.86 -16.01
N PRO A 393 23.03 -12.63 -15.85
CA PRO A 393 22.87 -11.92 -14.60
C PRO A 393 21.39 -11.57 -14.37
N ARG A 394 20.99 -11.47 -13.11
CA ARG A 394 19.61 -11.26 -12.70
C ARG A 394 19.45 -10.10 -11.74
N LEU A 395 18.29 -9.44 -11.86
CA LEU A 395 17.71 -8.61 -10.81
C LEU A 395 16.50 -9.37 -10.27
N ASP A 396 16.57 -9.83 -9.03
CA ASP A 396 15.48 -10.50 -8.33
C ASP A 396 14.99 -9.58 -7.20
N ILE A 397 13.76 -9.07 -7.30
CA ILE A 397 13.13 -8.21 -6.27
C ILE A 397 12.09 -9.04 -5.53
N ILE A 398 12.29 -9.24 -4.23
CA ILE A 398 11.44 -10.07 -3.37
C ILE A 398 10.81 -9.16 -2.32
N MET A 399 9.47 -9.08 -2.32
CA MET A 399 8.69 -8.38 -1.30
C MET A 399 8.04 -9.41 -0.39
N THR A 400 8.30 -9.33 0.93
CA THR A 400 7.67 -10.21 1.92
C THR A 400 6.26 -9.74 2.29
N LEU A 401 5.53 -10.53 3.09
CA LEU A 401 4.11 -10.26 3.40
C LEU A 401 3.72 -10.52 4.86
N THR A 402 4.41 -11.41 5.56
CA THR A 402 3.91 -12.02 6.81
C THR A 402 3.74 -11.03 7.97
N ASN A 403 4.54 -9.97 8.00
CA ASN A 403 4.49 -8.90 9.00
C ASN A 403 3.35 -7.89 8.73
N HIS A 404 2.18 -8.39 8.32
CA HIS A 404 1.01 -7.59 8.01
C HIS A 404 -0.20 -8.10 8.81
N GLU A 405 -1.12 -7.20 9.15
CA GLU A 405 -2.37 -7.56 9.81
C GLU A 405 -3.18 -8.56 8.96
N PRO A 406 -3.80 -9.60 9.56
CA PRO A 406 -4.02 -9.83 11.01
C PRO A 406 -2.89 -10.62 11.72
N PHE A 407 -1.66 -10.61 11.21
CA PHE A 407 -0.50 -11.31 11.77
C PHE A 407 -0.73 -12.82 11.89
N ASP A 408 -1.23 -13.44 10.81
CA ASP A 408 -1.48 -14.87 10.74
C ASP A 408 -0.60 -15.54 9.68
N PHE A 409 -0.21 -16.78 9.95
CA PHE A 409 0.66 -17.59 9.09
C PHE A 409 0.62 -19.07 9.48
N PRO A 410 0.99 -19.99 8.57
CA PRO A 410 1.11 -21.41 8.89
C PRO A 410 2.09 -21.64 10.04
N SER A 411 1.72 -22.49 10.99
CA SER A 411 2.54 -22.82 12.18
C SER A 411 2.68 -21.71 13.23
N LYS A 412 1.81 -20.67 13.22
CA LYS A 412 1.78 -19.58 14.23
C LYS A 412 1.91 -20.05 15.68
N LYS A 413 1.23 -21.15 16.05
CA LYS A 413 1.30 -21.73 17.41
C LYS A 413 2.74 -22.03 17.85
N ALA A 414 3.55 -22.64 17.00
CA ALA A 414 4.93 -22.99 17.34
C ALA A 414 5.82 -21.76 17.52
N TYR A 415 5.55 -20.68 16.77
CA TYR A 415 6.28 -19.42 16.91
C TYR A 415 5.83 -18.62 18.14
N LEU A 416 4.55 -18.70 18.52
CA LEU A 416 4.08 -18.16 19.79
C LEU A 416 4.77 -18.84 20.99
N GLU A 417 4.97 -20.16 20.94
CA GLU A 417 5.71 -20.88 21.97
C GLU A 417 7.18 -20.41 22.06
N LYS A 418 7.82 -20.07 20.93
CA LYS A 418 9.15 -19.45 20.91
C LYS A 418 9.14 -18.05 21.54
N VAL A 419 8.15 -17.22 21.21
CA VAL A 419 7.98 -15.89 21.83
C VAL A 419 7.85 -16.03 23.34
N GLU A 420 7.01 -16.93 23.84
CA GLU A 420 6.87 -17.18 25.28
C GLU A 420 8.19 -17.63 25.93
N GLY A 421 9.01 -18.39 25.20
CA GLY A 421 10.37 -18.74 25.62
C GLY A 421 11.26 -17.51 25.83
N ILE A 422 11.26 -16.58 24.86
CA ILE A 422 12.01 -15.31 24.94
C ILE A 422 11.46 -14.42 26.06
N LEU A 423 10.14 -14.30 26.19
CA LEU A 423 9.51 -13.48 27.23
C LEU A 423 9.84 -13.92 28.66
N LYS A 424 10.20 -15.20 28.87
CA LYS A 424 10.65 -15.70 30.18
C LYS A 424 12.04 -15.21 30.58
N THR A 425 12.86 -14.74 29.65
CA THR A 425 14.21 -14.21 29.94
C THR A 425 14.24 -12.70 30.15
N LYS A 426 13.13 -12.01 29.84
CA LYS A 426 12.98 -10.55 29.97
C LYS A 426 12.53 -10.14 31.37
N SER A 427 12.76 -8.89 31.75
CA SER A 427 12.27 -8.34 33.02
C SER A 427 10.73 -8.32 33.06
N TYR A 428 10.13 -8.21 34.25
CA TYR A 428 8.67 -8.14 34.41
C TYR A 428 8.03 -7.00 33.57
N PHE A 429 8.67 -5.83 33.55
CA PHE A 429 8.17 -4.67 32.80
C PHE A 429 8.26 -4.87 31.29
N GLU A 430 9.40 -5.36 30.78
CA GLU A 430 9.55 -5.69 29.36
C GLU A 430 8.58 -6.78 28.94
N LYS A 431 8.42 -7.82 29.75
CA LYS A 431 7.49 -8.91 29.47
C LYS A 431 6.06 -8.39 29.29
N ASN A 432 5.57 -7.53 30.19
CA ASN A 432 4.23 -6.95 30.07
C ASN A 432 4.07 -6.11 28.80
N LYS A 433 5.07 -5.27 28.47
CA LYS A 433 5.11 -4.46 27.24
C LYS A 433 5.04 -5.33 25.99
N LEU A 434 5.84 -6.41 25.95
CA LEU A 434 5.98 -7.26 24.77
C LEU A 434 4.81 -8.26 24.60
N ASN A 435 4.22 -8.72 25.71
CA ASN A 435 3.14 -9.70 25.66
C ASN A 435 1.88 -9.20 24.95
N GLU A 436 1.62 -7.89 24.96
CA GLU A 436 0.51 -7.26 24.21
C GLU A 436 0.65 -7.46 22.68
N TYR A 437 1.88 -7.59 22.19
CA TYR A 437 2.21 -7.66 20.75
C TYR A 437 2.82 -9.01 20.35
N LYS A 438 2.61 -10.07 21.11
CA LYS A 438 3.23 -11.39 20.88
C LYS A 438 2.98 -11.99 19.49
N ASP A 439 1.83 -11.70 18.88
CA ASP A 439 1.51 -12.17 17.52
C ASP A 439 2.43 -11.54 16.48
N ILE A 440 2.75 -10.24 16.65
CA ILE A 440 3.70 -9.52 15.81
C ILE A 440 5.11 -10.09 15.98
N PHE A 441 5.53 -10.33 17.22
CA PHE A 441 6.84 -10.94 17.49
C PHE A 441 6.95 -12.38 16.93
N ALA A 442 5.83 -13.11 16.88
CA ALA A 442 5.78 -14.40 16.23
C ALA A 442 5.93 -14.29 14.71
N CYS A 443 5.31 -13.28 14.07
CA CYS A 443 5.54 -12.96 12.65
C CYS A 443 7.00 -12.60 12.39
N LEU A 444 7.60 -11.71 13.20
CA LEU A 444 9.00 -11.29 13.05
C LEU A 444 9.95 -12.49 13.11
N LEU A 445 9.78 -13.39 14.08
CA LEU A 445 10.57 -14.63 14.17
C LEU A 445 10.36 -15.56 12.96
N TYR A 446 9.13 -15.64 12.44
CA TYR A 446 8.82 -16.44 11.26
C TYR A 446 9.48 -15.85 10.01
N THR A 447 9.39 -14.53 9.82
CA THR A 447 10.04 -13.80 8.72
C THR A 447 11.55 -13.94 8.80
N ASP A 448 12.16 -13.71 9.97
CA ASP A 448 13.59 -13.85 10.19
C ASP A 448 14.08 -15.27 9.89
N ASN A 449 13.38 -16.31 10.37
CA ASN A 449 13.71 -17.70 10.05
C ASN A 449 13.50 -18.02 8.56
N SER A 450 12.49 -17.43 7.92
CA SER A 450 12.25 -17.60 6.48
C SER A 450 13.39 -17.00 5.65
N ILE A 451 13.89 -15.82 6.03
CA ILE A 451 15.08 -15.18 5.43
C ILE A 451 16.31 -16.08 5.64
N GLN A 452 16.52 -16.60 6.85
CA GLN A 452 17.63 -17.52 7.13
C GLN A 452 17.59 -18.73 6.19
N ASN A 453 16.45 -19.43 6.13
CA ASN A 453 16.28 -20.61 5.29
C ASN A 453 16.49 -20.30 3.81
N PHE A 454 16.01 -19.13 3.34
CA PHE A 454 16.24 -18.67 1.98
C PHE A 454 17.73 -18.47 1.69
N MET A 455 18.44 -17.75 2.56
CA MET A 455 19.86 -17.45 2.38
C MET A 455 20.72 -18.73 2.44
N GLU A 456 20.43 -19.65 3.35
CA GLU A 456 21.10 -20.95 3.45
C GLU A 456 20.83 -21.86 2.23
N ALA A 457 19.61 -21.84 1.70
CA ALA A 457 19.28 -22.57 0.49
C ALA A 457 19.90 -21.92 -0.76
N TYR A 458 19.91 -20.59 -0.83
CA TYR A 458 20.53 -19.84 -1.93
C TYR A 458 22.05 -20.07 -1.94
N ALA A 459 22.70 -20.14 -0.78
CA ALA A 459 24.14 -20.38 -0.66
C ALA A 459 24.61 -21.70 -1.32
N LYS A 460 23.70 -22.64 -1.56
CA LYS A 460 23.97 -23.91 -2.25
C LYS A 460 23.93 -23.79 -3.78
N ARG A 461 23.50 -22.65 -4.32
CA ARG A 461 23.40 -22.41 -5.76
C ARG A 461 24.77 -22.10 -6.37
N PRO A 462 25.03 -22.49 -7.63
CA PRO A 462 26.30 -22.22 -8.31
C PRO A 462 26.56 -20.72 -8.53
N ASP A 463 25.51 -19.89 -8.57
CA ASP A 463 25.60 -18.44 -8.80
C ASP A 463 25.74 -17.62 -7.50
N TYR A 464 25.71 -18.25 -6.32
CA TYR A 464 25.81 -17.56 -5.03
C TYR A 464 27.07 -16.70 -4.90
N ALA A 465 28.24 -17.23 -5.30
CA ALA A 465 29.52 -16.56 -5.16
C ALA A 465 29.62 -15.21 -5.91
N ASN A 466 28.76 -14.99 -6.90
CA ASN A 466 28.68 -13.76 -7.69
C ASN A 466 27.31 -13.07 -7.52
N THR A 467 26.84 -12.94 -6.28
CA THR A 467 25.53 -12.35 -5.96
C THR A 467 25.64 -11.26 -4.88
N ILE A 468 24.93 -10.15 -5.07
CA ILE A 468 24.79 -9.05 -4.12
C ILE A 468 23.38 -9.07 -3.56
N PHE A 469 23.25 -9.19 -2.24
CA PHE A 469 21.98 -9.11 -1.53
C PHE A 469 21.82 -7.73 -0.89
N ILE A 470 20.68 -7.09 -1.15
CA ILE A 470 20.28 -5.83 -0.56
C ILE A 470 19.04 -6.11 0.28
N ILE A 471 19.15 -5.97 1.59
CA ILE A 471 18.10 -6.34 2.54
C ILE A 471 17.70 -5.10 3.31
N THR A 472 16.40 -4.79 3.34
CA THR A 472 15.87 -3.63 4.07
C THR A 472 14.43 -3.83 4.46
N GLY A 473 14.00 -3.13 5.51
CA GLY A 473 12.58 -2.91 5.73
C GLY A 473 11.99 -1.96 4.68
N ASP A 474 10.70 -2.11 4.37
CA ASP A 474 10.00 -1.15 3.52
C ASP A 474 9.54 0.10 4.32
N HIS A 475 9.10 -0.12 5.57
CA HIS A 475 8.75 0.86 6.58
C HIS A 475 8.65 0.17 7.96
N ARG A 476 8.49 0.97 9.03
CA ARG A 476 8.27 0.44 10.38
C ARG A 476 6.79 0.13 10.65
N LEU A 477 6.51 -1.11 11.01
CA LEU A 477 5.18 -1.67 11.32
C LEU A 477 4.34 -0.85 12.32
N ILE A 478 3.02 -0.90 12.18
CA ILE A 478 2.01 -0.59 13.22
C ILE A 478 1.21 -1.88 13.51
N PRO A 479 0.69 -2.15 14.73
CA PRO A 479 0.32 -1.22 15.81
C PRO A 479 1.28 -1.12 17.01
N VAL A 480 2.53 -1.63 16.93
CA VAL A 480 3.46 -1.48 18.07
C VAL A 480 3.70 0.02 18.35
N PRO A 481 3.72 0.53 19.60
CA PRO A 481 3.94 1.94 19.88
C PRO A 481 5.31 2.42 19.39
N GLN A 482 5.34 3.59 18.75
CA GLN A 482 6.54 4.26 18.24
C GLN A 482 7.08 5.23 19.29
N LYS A 483 8.40 5.41 19.38
CA LYS A 483 8.99 6.44 20.24
C LYS A 483 8.71 7.85 19.71
N ASP A 484 8.74 8.03 18.39
CA ASP A 484 8.52 9.30 17.69
C ASP A 484 8.14 9.10 16.21
N ASN A 485 7.85 10.19 15.49
CA ASN A 485 7.49 10.14 14.07
C ASN A 485 8.64 9.70 13.14
N LEU A 486 9.91 9.90 13.54
CA LEU A 486 11.06 9.48 12.73
C LEU A 486 11.18 7.96 12.70
N SER A 487 10.81 7.30 13.80
CA SER A 487 10.76 5.84 13.95
C SER A 487 9.92 5.15 12.88
N ARG A 488 8.92 5.85 12.32
CA ARG A 488 8.11 5.34 11.20
C ARG A 488 8.93 4.99 9.97
N PHE A 489 10.04 5.70 9.77
CA PHE A 489 10.91 5.61 8.61
C PHE A 489 12.22 4.87 8.89
N HIS A 490 12.63 4.74 10.15
CA HIS A 490 13.89 4.07 10.49
C HIS A 490 13.79 2.56 10.23
N VAL A 491 14.54 2.09 9.24
CA VAL A 491 14.55 0.68 8.81
C VAL A 491 16.00 0.18 8.73
N PRO A 492 16.27 -1.11 9.02
CA PRO A 492 17.62 -1.63 8.95
C PRO A 492 18.04 -1.80 7.49
N PHE A 493 19.32 -1.58 7.16
CA PHE A 493 19.82 -1.71 5.78
C PHE A 493 21.14 -2.47 5.71
N TYR A 494 21.12 -3.56 4.96
CA TYR A 494 22.25 -4.47 4.77
C TYR A 494 22.58 -4.61 3.29
N ILE A 495 23.87 -4.49 2.96
CA ILE A 495 24.43 -5.04 1.73
C ILE A 495 25.29 -6.24 2.11
N TYR A 496 24.80 -7.43 1.83
CA TYR A 496 25.48 -8.71 2.08
C TYR A 496 25.92 -9.33 0.76
N SER A 497 27.14 -9.87 0.70
CA SER A 497 27.61 -10.60 -0.47
C SER A 497 28.83 -11.46 -0.14
N PRO A 498 28.97 -12.68 -0.71
CA PRO A 498 30.22 -13.43 -0.67
C PRO A 498 31.37 -12.72 -1.42
N MET A 499 31.07 -11.67 -2.20
CA MET A 499 32.07 -10.84 -2.86
C MET A 499 32.67 -9.75 -1.95
N LEU A 500 32.15 -9.57 -0.72
CA LEU A 500 32.70 -8.58 0.21
C LEU A 500 34.10 -8.99 0.66
N LYS A 501 35.06 -8.05 0.54
CA LYS A 501 36.42 -8.22 1.07
C LYS A 501 36.55 -7.80 2.53
N LYS A 502 35.63 -6.95 3.00
CA LYS A 502 35.53 -6.48 4.38
C LYS A 502 34.10 -6.04 4.67
N THR A 503 33.70 -6.19 5.93
CA THR A 503 32.43 -5.68 6.46
C THR A 503 32.63 -4.32 7.11
N ALA A 504 31.54 -3.56 7.30
CA ALA A 504 31.59 -2.24 7.91
C ALA A 504 30.22 -1.84 8.46
N LYS A 505 30.22 -1.06 9.56
CA LYS A 505 29.06 -0.32 10.05
C LYS A 505 29.24 1.17 9.72
N PHE A 506 28.15 1.84 9.36
CA PHE A 506 28.11 3.25 9.01
C PHE A 506 27.05 3.98 9.84
N LYS A 507 27.45 5.06 10.52
CA LYS A 507 26.54 5.95 11.25
C LYS A 507 26.06 7.13 10.41
N SER A 508 26.58 7.33 9.20
CA SER A 508 26.05 8.36 8.30
C SER A 508 24.62 8.05 7.89
N ILE A 509 23.78 9.09 7.82
CA ILE A 509 22.38 8.95 7.41
C ILE A 509 22.32 8.65 5.90
N SER A 510 21.48 7.70 5.50
CA SER A 510 21.14 7.44 4.09
C SER A 510 19.70 6.96 3.97
N SER A 511 19.14 6.92 2.76
CA SER A 511 17.75 6.54 2.53
C SER A 511 17.54 5.56 1.39
N HIS A 512 16.31 5.05 1.23
CA HIS A 512 15.90 4.24 0.06
C HIS A 512 16.33 4.88 -1.27
N SER A 513 16.21 6.21 -1.38
CA SER A 513 16.53 6.96 -2.60
C SER A 513 18.01 6.94 -2.96
N ASP A 514 18.88 6.58 -2.02
CA ASP A 514 20.33 6.56 -2.20
C ASP A 514 20.85 5.19 -2.69
N VAL A 515 20.02 4.14 -2.65
CA VAL A 515 20.40 2.76 -3.00
C VAL A 515 20.66 2.59 -4.50
N THR A 516 19.66 2.91 -5.35
CA THR A 516 19.80 2.77 -6.81
C THR A 516 20.96 3.61 -7.37
N PRO A 517 21.15 4.89 -7.00
CA PRO A 517 22.30 5.68 -7.46
C PRO A 517 23.64 5.01 -7.15
N SER A 518 23.84 4.51 -5.93
CA SER A 518 25.07 3.81 -5.54
C SER A 518 25.28 2.51 -6.29
N LEU A 519 24.23 1.70 -6.44
CA LEU A 519 24.35 0.42 -7.13
C LEU A 519 24.62 0.62 -8.63
N VAL A 520 23.93 1.58 -9.28
CA VAL A 520 24.18 1.90 -10.69
C VAL A 520 25.62 2.38 -10.87
N SER A 521 26.09 3.33 -10.05
CA SER A 521 27.47 3.82 -10.13
C SER A 521 28.51 2.70 -9.95
N PHE A 522 28.31 1.83 -8.95
CA PHE A 522 29.15 0.66 -8.74
C PHE A 522 29.15 -0.29 -9.96
N LEU A 523 27.98 -0.61 -10.51
CA LEU A 523 27.88 -1.55 -11.63
C LEU A 523 28.48 -0.97 -12.93
N THR A 524 28.22 0.30 -13.23
CA THR A 524 28.71 0.93 -14.47
C THR A 524 30.22 1.15 -14.46
N ASN A 525 30.80 1.43 -13.30
CA ASN A 525 32.24 1.69 -13.21
C ASN A 525 33.08 0.42 -13.22
N ASN A 526 32.50 -0.73 -12.83
CA ASN A 526 33.25 -1.96 -12.63
C ASN A 526 32.91 -3.07 -13.62
N TYR A 527 31.82 -2.96 -14.40
CA TYR A 527 31.40 -3.96 -15.37
C TYR A 527 31.05 -3.34 -16.72
N LYS A 528 31.00 -4.17 -17.78
CA LYS A 528 30.62 -3.72 -19.13
C LYS A 528 29.14 -3.32 -19.19
N PHE A 529 28.87 -2.03 -19.06
CA PHE A 529 27.55 -1.43 -19.19
C PHE A 529 27.50 -0.47 -20.39
N ASN A 530 26.31 -0.29 -20.95
CA ASN A 530 26.03 0.80 -21.85
C ASN A 530 26.29 2.13 -21.10
N PRO A 531 27.00 3.09 -21.70
CA PRO A 531 27.30 4.35 -21.04
C PRO A 531 26.01 5.06 -20.59
N LEU A 532 25.95 5.40 -19.31
CA LEU A 532 24.95 6.32 -18.77
C LEU A 532 25.64 7.67 -18.64
N GLU A 533 25.40 8.60 -19.57
CA GLU A 533 25.97 9.96 -19.46
C GLU A 533 25.23 10.80 -18.42
N LYS A 534 23.92 10.59 -18.29
CA LYS A 534 23.05 11.38 -17.43
C LYS A 534 22.13 10.49 -16.59
N THR A 535 21.80 10.99 -15.40
CA THR A 535 20.88 10.37 -14.44
C THR A 535 19.90 11.41 -13.92
N THR A 536 18.81 10.95 -13.28
CA THR A 536 17.71 11.80 -12.78
C THR A 536 17.29 11.42 -11.36
N TRP A 537 18.26 11.01 -10.55
CA TRP A 537 18.03 10.54 -9.19
C TRP A 537 17.62 11.67 -8.25
N LEU A 538 16.69 11.37 -7.34
CA LEU A 538 16.38 12.24 -6.22
C LEU A 538 17.49 12.15 -5.14
N GLY A 539 17.96 10.93 -4.87
CA GLY A 539 19.07 10.64 -3.97
C GLY A 539 20.43 10.89 -4.60
N GLN A 540 21.47 10.97 -3.76
CA GLN A 540 22.84 11.31 -4.17
C GLN A 540 23.81 10.12 -4.04
N GLY A 541 23.31 8.97 -3.59
CA GLY A 541 24.09 7.77 -3.30
C GLY A 541 24.39 7.64 -1.82
N LEU A 542 24.57 6.41 -1.36
CA LEU A 542 24.85 6.04 0.02
C LEU A 542 26.10 6.76 0.56
N ASP A 543 26.02 7.23 1.80
CA ASP A 543 27.16 7.72 2.55
C ASP A 543 27.81 6.56 3.32
N THR A 544 29.11 6.34 3.14
CA THR A 544 29.86 5.22 3.74
C THR A 544 30.80 5.70 4.86
N VAL A 545 30.44 6.80 5.52
CA VAL A 545 31.20 7.34 6.64
C VAL A 545 30.78 6.69 7.96
N ARG A 546 31.78 6.35 8.79
CA ARG A 546 31.57 5.65 10.05
C ARG A 546 31.09 6.57 11.17
N GLN A 547 31.36 7.86 11.06
CA GLN A 547 30.91 8.89 11.98
C GLN A 547 29.50 9.36 11.63
N PHE A 548 28.74 9.76 12.65
CA PHE A 548 27.43 10.36 12.45
C PHE A 548 27.54 11.67 11.66
N ARG A 549 26.82 11.74 10.55
CA ARG A 549 26.60 12.94 9.75
C ARG A 549 25.43 12.70 8.80
N ASN A 550 24.89 13.78 8.26
CA ASN A 550 23.98 13.72 7.13
C ASN A 550 24.39 14.74 6.08
N VAL A 551 24.63 14.27 4.86
CA VAL A 551 24.94 15.10 3.69
C VAL A 551 23.74 15.22 2.75
N HIS A 552 22.64 14.54 3.06
CA HIS A 552 21.43 14.47 2.24
C HIS A 552 20.33 15.41 2.74
N SER A 553 19.45 15.73 1.80
CA SER A 553 18.14 16.30 2.04
C SER A 553 17.11 15.22 1.76
N ILE A 554 16.47 14.67 2.79
CA ILE A 554 15.65 13.47 2.67
C ILE A 554 14.19 13.83 2.94
N PRO A 555 13.37 14.00 1.89
CA PRO A 555 11.94 14.12 2.05
C PRO A 555 11.30 12.77 2.33
N LEU A 556 10.26 12.81 3.15
CA LEU A 556 9.61 11.63 3.70
C LEU A 556 8.09 11.77 3.55
N MET A 557 7.46 10.77 2.92
CA MET A 557 6.02 10.70 2.74
C MET A 557 5.42 9.70 3.74
N ARG A 558 4.85 10.20 4.85
CA ARG A 558 4.36 9.32 5.94
C ARG A 558 3.24 8.39 5.47
N TYR A 559 2.32 8.93 4.66
CA TYR A 559 1.16 8.23 4.11
C TYR A 559 0.85 8.73 2.70
N LYS A 560 -0.05 8.03 1.97
CA LYS A 560 -0.52 8.50 0.65
C LYS A 560 -1.09 9.92 0.80
N GLY A 561 -0.66 10.85 -0.05
CA GLY A 561 -1.17 12.24 -0.01
C GLY A 561 -0.43 13.19 0.91
N SER A 562 0.53 12.70 1.71
CA SER A 562 1.08 13.45 2.84
C SER A 562 2.62 13.44 2.87
N ILE A 563 3.22 14.52 2.36
CA ILE A 563 4.66 14.82 2.49
C ILE A 563 4.81 15.81 3.64
N ASN A 564 4.89 15.29 4.87
CA ASN A 564 4.93 16.11 6.08
C ASN A 564 6.31 16.19 6.73
N ASP A 565 7.20 15.28 6.35
CA ASP A 565 8.43 15.00 7.08
C ASP A 565 9.65 15.27 6.19
N TYR A 566 10.69 15.84 6.79
CA TYR A 566 11.91 16.23 6.06
C TYR A 566 13.13 16.15 6.96
N ILE A 567 14.18 15.44 6.53
CA ILE A 567 15.48 15.44 7.18
C ILE A 567 16.42 16.37 6.40
N TYR A 568 17.05 17.30 7.10
CA TYR A 568 18.03 18.22 6.54
C TYR A 568 19.19 18.38 7.52
N LYS A 569 20.40 17.96 7.13
CA LYS A 569 21.53 17.81 8.07
C LYS A 569 21.10 16.96 9.27
N ASP A 570 21.41 17.38 10.49
CA ASP A 570 21.01 16.76 11.75
C ASP A 570 19.64 17.26 12.27
N TYR A 571 18.78 17.81 11.40
CA TYR A 571 17.43 18.26 11.75
C TYR A 571 16.35 17.40 11.10
N PHE A 572 15.29 17.16 11.86
CA PHE A 572 14.06 16.52 11.41
C PHE A 572 12.89 17.50 11.59
N TYR A 573 12.23 17.83 10.49
CA TYR A 573 10.99 18.60 10.48
C TYR A 573 9.80 17.65 10.38
N SER A 574 8.79 17.81 11.24
CA SER A 574 7.60 16.96 11.28
C SER A 574 6.38 17.74 11.74
N ASP A 575 5.36 17.85 10.88
CA ASP A 575 4.07 18.52 11.17
C ASP A 575 4.21 19.93 11.76
N GLY A 576 5.17 20.71 11.28
CA GLY A 576 5.42 22.08 11.76
C GLY A 576 6.42 22.19 12.91
N ASN A 577 6.79 21.08 13.53
CA ASN A 577 7.74 21.04 14.64
C ASN A 577 9.15 20.68 14.15
N MET A 578 10.16 21.21 14.84
CA MET A 578 11.56 20.99 14.53
C MET A 578 12.26 20.19 15.64
N PHE A 579 13.03 19.20 15.22
CA PHE A 579 13.79 18.33 16.11
C PHE A 579 15.24 18.22 15.64
N LYS A 580 16.15 18.03 16.58
CA LYS A 580 17.54 17.65 16.31
C LYS A 580 17.68 16.13 16.44
N ILE A 581 18.41 15.51 15.51
CA ILE A 581 18.74 14.08 15.49
C ILE A 581 20.13 13.90 16.09
N ASP A 582 20.25 13.04 17.11
CA ASP A 582 21.54 12.66 17.69
C ASP A 582 22.17 11.43 16.99
N GLU A 583 23.37 11.03 17.43
CA GLU A 583 24.09 9.91 16.83
C GLU A 583 23.46 8.53 17.06
N ASN A 584 22.52 8.43 18.00
CA ASN A 584 21.73 7.24 18.33
C ASN A 584 20.33 7.33 17.73
N PHE A 585 20.11 8.27 16.79
CA PHE A 585 18.86 8.48 16.09
C PHE A 585 17.67 8.84 17.01
N ASN A 586 17.94 9.55 18.10
CA ASN A 586 16.91 10.12 18.98
C ASN A 586 16.62 11.58 18.64
N LEU A 587 15.40 12.00 18.94
CA LEU A 587 14.93 13.36 18.71
C LEU A 587 14.91 14.21 19.98
N SER A 588 15.37 15.45 19.86
CA SER A 588 15.15 16.50 20.86
C SER A 588 14.52 17.74 20.21
N GLU A 589 13.44 18.28 20.77
CA GLU A 589 12.79 19.51 20.31
C GLU A 589 13.78 20.69 20.27
N THR A 590 13.67 21.57 19.26
CA THR A 590 14.54 22.74 19.14
C THR A 590 13.86 23.88 18.38
N ASP A 591 13.89 25.09 18.94
CA ASP A 591 13.35 26.32 18.33
C ASP A 591 14.43 27.12 17.57
N ASN A 592 15.38 26.42 16.94
CA ASN A 592 16.60 27.02 16.38
C ASN A 592 16.36 27.90 15.12
N ASP A 593 17.31 28.80 14.84
CA ASP A 593 17.44 29.65 13.64
C ASP A 593 17.38 28.88 12.30
N MET A 594 17.55 27.54 12.33
CA MET A 594 17.47 26.67 11.15
C MET A 594 16.04 26.45 10.65
N THR A 595 15.00 26.79 11.42
CA THR A 595 13.60 26.50 11.09
C THR A 595 13.19 27.05 9.74
N GLU A 596 13.55 28.30 9.42
CA GLU A 596 13.24 28.92 8.13
C GLU A 596 13.99 28.24 6.98
N THR A 597 15.26 27.88 7.18
CA THR A 597 16.09 27.21 6.16
C THR A 597 15.53 25.83 5.81
N VAL A 598 15.19 25.03 6.83
CA VAL A 598 14.64 23.68 6.63
C VAL A 598 13.26 23.76 6.00
N SER A 599 12.39 24.66 6.49
CA SER A 599 11.03 24.84 5.94
C SER A 599 11.06 25.31 4.49
N SER A 600 11.96 26.24 4.14
CA SER A 600 12.16 26.72 2.77
C SER A 600 12.67 25.60 1.85
N SER A 601 13.69 24.86 2.29
CA SER A 601 14.23 23.70 1.53
C SER A 601 13.16 22.63 1.32
N PHE A 602 12.31 22.41 2.32
CA PHE A 602 11.21 21.46 2.22
C PHE A 602 10.13 21.93 1.24
N MET A 603 9.79 23.22 1.27
CA MET A 603 8.84 23.80 0.32
C MET A 603 9.36 23.75 -1.12
N ASP A 604 10.66 23.97 -1.33
CA ASP A 604 11.29 23.83 -2.64
C ASP A 604 11.25 22.38 -3.14
N PHE A 605 11.43 21.40 -2.25
CA PHE A 605 11.18 20.00 -2.59
C PHE A 605 9.71 19.75 -2.98
N LYS A 606 8.73 20.27 -2.23
CA LYS A 606 7.31 20.10 -2.57
C LYS A 606 6.96 20.66 -3.95
N LYS A 607 7.50 21.85 -4.30
CA LYS A 607 7.39 22.43 -5.65
C LYS A 607 8.04 21.55 -6.71
N LEU A 608 9.25 21.04 -6.44
CA LEU A 608 9.97 20.14 -7.34
C LEU A 608 9.18 18.85 -7.58
N ASN A 609 8.71 18.19 -6.52
CA ASN A 609 7.86 17.00 -6.59
C ASN A 609 6.63 17.24 -7.50
N SER A 610 5.88 18.31 -7.23
CA SER A 610 4.70 18.70 -8.03
C SER A 610 5.06 18.95 -9.50
N TYR A 611 6.12 19.70 -9.78
CA TYR A 611 6.55 19.99 -11.14
C TYR A 611 6.94 18.72 -11.91
N LEU A 612 7.77 17.88 -11.31
CA LEU A 612 8.28 16.67 -11.95
C LEU A 612 7.14 15.71 -12.32
N THR A 613 6.16 15.54 -11.43
CA THR A 613 5.09 14.56 -11.61
C THR A 613 3.92 15.09 -12.43
N THR A 614 3.48 16.33 -12.21
CA THR A 614 2.32 16.90 -12.92
C THR A 614 2.66 17.39 -14.32
N LYS A 615 3.91 17.84 -14.57
CA LYS A 615 4.35 18.32 -15.89
C LYS A 615 5.12 17.28 -16.70
N ASN A 616 5.32 16.07 -16.15
CA ASN A 616 6.08 15.00 -16.77
C ASN A 616 7.52 15.43 -17.12
N LYS A 617 8.25 15.94 -16.11
CA LYS A 617 9.57 16.59 -16.27
C LYS A 617 10.71 15.92 -15.51
N ILE A 618 10.59 14.62 -15.23
CA ILE A 618 11.70 13.82 -14.69
C ILE A 618 12.78 13.60 -15.76
N THR A 619 12.41 13.08 -16.93
CA THR A 619 13.32 12.97 -18.08
C THR A 619 12.58 13.10 -19.43
N ASN A 620 13.28 13.55 -20.47
CA ASN A 620 12.78 13.49 -21.85
C ASN A 620 13.03 12.13 -22.52
N ALA A 621 14.03 11.38 -22.04
CA ALA A 621 14.56 10.16 -22.62
C ALA A 621 14.35 8.97 -21.66
N ALA A 622 13.09 8.66 -21.37
CA ALA A 622 12.77 7.43 -20.66
C ALA A 622 13.17 6.22 -21.52
N SER A 623 13.74 5.23 -20.87
CA SER A 623 13.98 3.92 -21.46
C SER A 623 12.65 3.37 -22.02
N SER A 624 12.69 2.87 -23.25
CA SER A 624 11.53 2.65 -24.14
C SER A 624 10.69 1.42 -23.77
N PHE A 625 10.41 1.22 -22.47
CA PHE A 625 9.69 0.07 -21.97
C PHE A 625 8.19 0.40 -21.81
N LYS A 626 7.40 -0.29 -22.65
CA LYS A 626 5.93 -0.29 -22.83
C LYS A 626 5.13 0.97 -22.46
N LYS A 627 4.49 1.55 -23.49
CA LYS A 627 3.33 2.46 -23.35
C LYS A 627 2.14 1.72 -22.71
N PRO A 628 1.17 2.44 -22.10
CA PRO A 628 -0.08 1.85 -21.60
C PRO A 628 -0.71 0.92 -22.64
N THR A 629 -1.26 -0.20 -22.16
CA THR A 629 -1.85 -1.26 -23.00
C THR A 629 -2.91 -0.71 -23.95
N TYR A 630 -3.67 0.30 -23.51
CA TYR A 630 -4.63 1.04 -24.33
C TYR A 630 -4.57 2.55 -24.04
N THR A 631 -4.61 3.39 -25.08
CA THR A 631 -4.69 4.85 -24.94
C THR A 631 -6.09 5.30 -25.35
N PHE A 632 -6.83 5.92 -24.43
CA PHE A 632 -8.18 6.43 -24.71
C PHE A 632 -8.12 7.79 -25.40
N ASN A 633 -8.96 7.96 -26.42
CA ASN A 633 -9.26 9.28 -26.98
C ASN A 633 -10.30 10.02 -26.12
N ALA A 634 -10.55 11.31 -26.43
CA ALA A 634 -11.46 12.14 -25.64
C ALA A 634 -12.92 11.65 -25.65
N GLU A 635 -13.38 11.06 -26.75
CA GLU A 635 -14.74 10.53 -26.89
C GLU A 635 -14.94 9.25 -26.07
N GLU A 636 -13.96 8.34 -26.15
CA GLU A 636 -13.89 7.13 -25.35
C GLU A 636 -13.90 7.47 -23.85
N PHE A 637 -13.09 8.45 -23.44
CA PHE A 637 -13.04 8.89 -22.05
C PHE A 637 -14.38 9.48 -21.58
N SER A 638 -15.02 10.28 -22.42
CA SER A 638 -16.37 10.81 -22.16
C SER A 638 -17.40 9.69 -21.98
N THR A 639 -17.34 8.67 -22.84
CA THR A 639 -18.21 7.50 -22.78
C THR A 639 -17.97 6.69 -21.51
N ILE A 640 -16.71 6.40 -21.18
CA ILE A 640 -16.34 5.72 -19.93
C ILE A 640 -16.89 6.49 -18.74
N LYS A 641 -16.60 7.79 -18.64
CA LYS A 641 -17.06 8.64 -17.52
C LYS A 641 -18.59 8.64 -17.36
N LYS A 642 -19.34 8.58 -18.47
CA LYS A 642 -20.79 8.49 -18.45
C LYS A 642 -21.28 7.13 -17.95
N LEU A 643 -20.67 6.03 -18.42
CA LEU A 643 -21.07 4.67 -18.10
C LEU A 643 -20.65 4.23 -16.68
N THR A 644 -19.50 4.70 -16.20
CA THR A 644 -18.88 4.22 -14.95
C THR A 644 -19.15 5.12 -13.75
N LYS A 645 -20.01 6.14 -13.90
CA LYS A 645 -20.26 7.12 -12.85
C LYS A 645 -20.82 6.46 -11.59
N GLY A 646 -20.05 6.51 -10.51
CA GLY A 646 -20.43 5.95 -9.21
C GLY A 646 -20.32 4.44 -9.11
N LEU A 647 -19.67 3.78 -10.09
CA LEU A 647 -19.45 2.34 -10.09
C LEU A 647 -18.01 2.00 -9.68
N ASP A 648 -17.85 0.96 -8.88
CA ASP A 648 -16.54 0.33 -8.62
C ASP A 648 -16.10 -0.57 -9.80
N ARG A 649 -14.89 -1.14 -9.73
CA ARG A 649 -14.31 -1.92 -10.84
C ARG A 649 -15.08 -3.21 -11.13
N ASP A 650 -15.64 -3.86 -10.12
CA ASP A 650 -16.40 -5.11 -10.26
C ASP A 650 -17.78 -4.82 -10.86
N GLN A 651 -18.41 -3.73 -10.43
CA GLN A 651 -19.64 -3.22 -11.01
C GLN A 651 -19.46 -2.81 -12.48
N ILE A 652 -18.32 -2.18 -12.81
CA ILE A 652 -17.98 -1.88 -14.21
C ILE A 652 -17.75 -3.17 -15.00
N PHE A 653 -17.15 -4.21 -14.41
CA PHE A 653 -17.03 -5.51 -15.05
C PHE A 653 -18.39 -6.16 -15.30
N PHE A 654 -19.30 -6.15 -14.33
CA PHE A 654 -20.66 -6.66 -14.52
C PHE A 654 -21.44 -5.87 -15.59
N LEU A 655 -21.26 -4.55 -15.66
CA LEU A 655 -21.81 -3.72 -16.73
C LEU A 655 -21.21 -4.10 -18.09
N ALA A 656 -19.89 -4.27 -18.18
CA ALA A 656 -19.22 -4.70 -19.41
C ALA A 656 -19.76 -6.08 -19.87
N ARG A 657 -19.99 -7.00 -18.94
CA ARG A 657 -20.58 -8.31 -19.21
C ARG A 657 -22.00 -8.18 -19.76
N ASP A 658 -22.86 -7.39 -19.12
CA ASP A 658 -24.23 -7.15 -19.58
C ASP A 658 -24.26 -6.54 -21.00
N LEU A 659 -23.43 -5.52 -21.25
CA LEU A 659 -23.28 -4.91 -22.57
C LEU A 659 -22.83 -5.92 -23.63
N ALA A 660 -21.89 -6.82 -23.27
CA ALA A 660 -21.42 -7.86 -24.18
C ALA A 660 -22.55 -8.81 -24.61
N PHE A 661 -23.43 -9.22 -23.68
CA PHE A 661 -24.58 -10.07 -23.97
C PHE A 661 -25.69 -9.34 -24.74
N LYS A 662 -25.84 -8.03 -24.53
CA LYS A 662 -26.73 -7.15 -25.32
C LYS A 662 -26.19 -6.82 -26.73
N LYS A 663 -25.08 -7.43 -27.14
CA LYS A 663 -24.37 -7.19 -28.41
C LYS A 663 -23.76 -5.77 -28.53
N GLU A 664 -23.69 -4.99 -27.45
CA GLU A 664 -22.95 -3.73 -27.37
C GLU A 664 -21.45 -3.98 -27.10
N ARG A 665 -20.84 -4.86 -27.89
CA ARG A 665 -19.52 -5.45 -27.63
C ARG A 665 -18.38 -4.44 -27.68
N GLU A 666 -18.49 -3.39 -28.50
CA GLU A 666 -17.51 -2.29 -28.52
C GLU A 666 -17.45 -1.55 -27.17
N LYS A 667 -18.62 -1.23 -26.59
CA LYS A 667 -18.67 -0.60 -25.26
C LYS A 667 -18.17 -1.54 -24.18
N ALA A 668 -18.51 -2.84 -24.27
CA ALA A 668 -17.98 -3.84 -23.36
C ALA A 668 -16.44 -3.90 -23.41
N ARG A 669 -15.84 -3.95 -24.61
CA ARG A 669 -14.38 -3.92 -24.79
C ARG A 669 -13.75 -2.63 -24.29
N LEU A 670 -14.41 -1.49 -24.50
CA LEU A 670 -13.96 -0.20 -23.99
C LEU A 670 -13.87 -0.20 -22.45
N LEU A 671 -14.91 -0.70 -21.77
CA LEU A 671 -14.90 -0.85 -20.31
C LEU A 671 -13.85 -1.88 -19.84
N CYS A 672 -13.65 -2.97 -20.58
CA CYS A 672 -12.59 -3.94 -20.28
C CYS A 672 -11.20 -3.29 -20.38
N ASN A 673 -10.93 -2.52 -21.43
CA ASN A 673 -9.67 -1.78 -21.56
C ASN A 673 -9.48 -0.79 -20.41
N TYR A 674 -10.55 -0.12 -19.99
CA TYR A 674 -10.51 0.82 -18.88
C TYR A 674 -10.12 0.14 -17.57
N ILE A 675 -10.72 -1.01 -17.26
CA ILE A 675 -10.36 -1.78 -16.07
C ILE A 675 -8.92 -2.31 -16.17
N LEU A 676 -8.53 -2.89 -17.32
CA LEU A 676 -7.22 -3.55 -17.50
C LEU A 676 -6.03 -2.58 -17.52
N ASN A 677 -6.26 -1.29 -17.77
CA ASN A 677 -5.21 -0.28 -17.62
C ASN A 677 -4.86 -0.04 -16.14
N ASP A 678 -5.79 -0.27 -15.21
CA ASP A 678 -5.55 -0.16 -13.77
C ASP A 678 -5.23 -1.53 -13.15
N LEU A 679 -5.94 -2.59 -13.57
CA LEU A 679 -5.85 -3.95 -13.04
C LEU A 679 -5.44 -4.94 -14.14
N PRO A 680 -4.16 -4.96 -14.56
CA PRO A 680 -3.73 -5.74 -15.73
C PRO A 680 -3.90 -7.26 -15.57
N ASN A 681 -3.92 -7.74 -14.32
CA ASN A 681 -4.07 -9.14 -13.93
C ASN A 681 -5.54 -9.58 -13.75
N TYR A 682 -6.52 -8.71 -14.00
CA TYR A 682 -7.94 -9.08 -13.84
C TYR A 682 -8.36 -10.09 -14.92
N GLY A 683 -8.20 -11.38 -14.59
CA GLY A 683 -8.38 -12.52 -15.50
C GLY A 683 -9.78 -12.60 -16.10
N ASP A 684 -10.83 -12.39 -15.31
CA ASP A 684 -12.23 -12.40 -15.79
C ASP A 684 -12.48 -11.32 -16.84
N VAL A 685 -12.02 -10.10 -16.58
CA VAL A 685 -12.21 -8.95 -17.48
C VAL A 685 -11.49 -9.18 -18.81
N ARG A 686 -10.24 -9.65 -18.77
CA ARG A 686 -9.50 -9.93 -20.00
C ARG A 686 -10.05 -11.15 -20.73
N THR A 687 -10.56 -12.15 -20.02
CA THR A 687 -11.26 -13.29 -20.61
C THR A 687 -12.54 -12.85 -21.31
N LEU A 688 -13.33 -11.96 -20.70
CA LEU A 688 -14.50 -11.36 -21.33
C LEU A 688 -14.09 -10.59 -22.60
N LYS A 689 -13.04 -9.75 -22.54
CA LYS A 689 -12.50 -9.07 -23.72
C LYS A 689 -12.16 -10.06 -24.84
N GLY A 690 -11.43 -11.13 -24.53
CA GLY A 690 -11.10 -12.20 -25.48
C GLY A 690 -12.35 -12.87 -26.08
N ARG A 691 -13.35 -13.20 -25.25
CA ARG A 691 -14.62 -13.79 -25.71
C ARG A 691 -15.39 -12.84 -26.64
N THR A 692 -15.47 -11.56 -26.33
CA THR A 692 -16.18 -10.59 -27.20
C THR A 692 -15.51 -10.42 -28.57
N LEU A 693 -14.18 -10.44 -28.63
CA LEU A 693 -13.43 -10.44 -29.90
C LEU A 693 -13.75 -11.71 -30.70
N ALA A 694 -13.75 -12.86 -30.05
CA ALA A 694 -14.07 -14.14 -30.68
C ALA A 694 -15.51 -14.19 -31.21
N TRP A 695 -16.48 -13.64 -30.47
CA TRP A 695 -17.88 -13.55 -30.91
C TRP A 695 -18.11 -12.63 -32.10
N ASP A 696 -17.17 -11.71 -32.37
CA ASP A 696 -17.15 -10.86 -33.57
C ASP A 696 -16.28 -11.46 -34.69
N GLY A 697 -15.71 -12.65 -34.49
CA GLY A 697 -14.87 -13.35 -35.47
C GLY A 697 -13.39 -12.94 -35.47
N ASP A 698 -12.97 -12.05 -34.58
CA ASP A 698 -11.56 -11.66 -34.44
C ASP A 698 -10.78 -12.65 -33.56
N TYR A 699 -10.62 -13.87 -34.08
CA TYR A 699 -9.97 -14.96 -33.37
C TYR A 699 -8.49 -14.69 -33.07
N LYS A 700 -7.81 -13.87 -33.89
CA LYS A 700 -6.39 -13.56 -33.72
C LYS A 700 -6.18 -12.69 -32.47
N ASN A 701 -6.95 -11.62 -32.32
CA ASN A 701 -6.83 -10.78 -31.13
C ASN A 701 -7.45 -11.46 -29.89
N ALA A 702 -8.49 -12.29 -30.06
CA ALA A 702 -9.02 -13.11 -28.98
C ALA A 702 -7.96 -14.09 -28.43
N GLU A 703 -7.25 -14.81 -29.30
CA GLU A 703 -6.14 -15.71 -28.93
C GLU A 703 -5.07 -14.94 -28.15
N LYS A 704 -4.68 -13.75 -28.62
CA LYS A 704 -3.69 -12.91 -27.93
C LYS A 704 -4.12 -12.55 -26.50
N GLU A 705 -5.35 -12.07 -26.31
CA GLU A 705 -5.85 -11.69 -24.99
C GLU A 705 -5.96 -12.89 -24.04
N LEU A 706 -6.43 -14.05 -24.53
CA LEU A 706 -6.61 -15.26 -23.71
C LEU A 706 -5.28 -15.93 -23.34
N LEU A 707 -4.29 -15.93 -24.25
CA LEU A 707 -2.93 -16.37 -23.94
C LEU A 707 -2.27 -15.48 -22.88
N GLU A 708 -2.54 -14.17 -22.92
CA GLU A 708 -2.07 -13.24 -21.89
C GLU A 708 -2.69 -13.58 -20.52
N VAL A 709 -3.99 -13.92 -20.45
CA VAL A 709 -4.61 -14.40 -19.21
C VAL A 709 -3.91 -15.66 -18.71
N ILE A 710 -3.74 -16.67 -19.57
CA ILE A 710 -3.08 -17.94 -19.20
C ILE A 710 -1.65 -17.72 -18.69
N SER A 711 -0.92 -16.77 -19.26
CA SER A 711 0.42 -16.38 -18.82
C SER A 711 0.42 -15.72 -17.43
N ARG A 712 -0.61 -14.90 -17.15
CA ARG A 712 -0.72 -14.14 -15.90
C ARG A 712 -1.33 -14.95 -14.76
N THR A 713 -2.37 -15.73 -15.05
CA THR A 713 -3.16 -16.53 -14.11
C THR A 713 -3.22 -17.99 -14.59
N PRO A 714 -2.11 -18.74 -14.57
CA PRO A 714 -2.02 -20.06 -15.19
C PRO A 714 -2.93 -21.12 -14.56
N PHE A 715 -3.43 -20.89 -13.35
CA PHE A 715 -4.35 -21.78 -12.64
C PHE A 715 -5.84 -21.42 -12.82
N TYR A 716 -6.15 -20.40 -13.64
CA TYR A 716 -7.53 -19.94 -13.90
C TYR A 716 -8.13 -20.63 -15.14
N GLY A 717 -9.05 -21.58 -14.90
CA GLY A 717 -9.61 -22.50 -15.90
C GLY A 717 -10.40 -21.85 -17.03
N ASP A 718 -11.20 -20.83 -16.75
CA ASP A 718 -12.13 -20.24 -17.73
C ASP A 718 -11.44 -19.69 -18.97
N SER A 719 -10.20 -19.21 -18.83
CA SER A 719 -9.40 -18.70 -19.93
C SER A 719 -8.96 -19.80 -20.91
N TYR A 720 -8.65 -21.00 -20.39
CA TYR A 720 -8.34 -22.18 -21.20
C TYR A 720 -9.59 -22.64 -21.95
N LEU A 721 -10.73 -22.72 -21.27
CA LEU A 721 -12.01 -23.09 -21.88
C LEU A 721 -12.39 -22.13 -23.01
N ALA A 722 -12.28 -20.82 -22.75
CA ALA A 722 -12.54 -19.78 -23.75
C ALA A 722 -11.58 -19.89 -24.95
N LEU A 723 -10.29 -20.17 -24.72
CA LEU A 723 -9.32 -20.30 -25.80
C LEU A 723 -9.52 -21.58 -26.61
N MET A 724 -9.97 -22.67 -25.98
CA MET A 724 -10.40 -23.87 -26.68
C MET A 724 -11.61 -23.59 -27.60
N ASP A 725 -12.56 -22.77 -27.17
CA ASP A 725 -13.69 -22.34 -28.01
C ASP A 725 -13.21 -21.50 -29.22
N VAL A 726 -12.27 -20.58 -29.01
CA VAL A 726 -11.63 -19.81 -30.10
C VAL A 726 -10.96 -20.75 -31.11
N TYR A 727 -10.19 -21.73 -30.62
CA TYR A 727 -9.53 -22.70 -31.49
C TYR A 727 -10.51 -23.62 -32.20
N TRP A 728 -11.62 -23.98 -31.57
CA TRP A 728 -12.72 -24.66 -32.23
C TRP A 728 -13.27 -23.81 -33.38
N TRP A 729 -13.70 -22.58 -33.10
CA TRP A 729 -14.38 -21.72 -34.09
C TRP A 729 -13.48 -21.34 -35.26
N SER A 730 -12.17 -21.25 -35.01
CA SER A 730 -11.13 -21.00 -36.01
C SER A 730 -10.61 -22.25 -36.73
N GLY A 731 -11.07 -23.46 -36.37
CA GLY A 731 -10.61 -24.72 -36.96
C GLY A 731 -9.22 -25.22 -36.50
N GLN A 732 -8.61 -24.59 -35.50
CA GLN A 732 -7.28 -24.90 -34.97
C GLN A 732 -7.28 -26.02 -33.91
N ASN A 733 -7.90 -27.17 -34.21
CA ASN A 733 -8.12 -28.27 -33.22
C ASN A 733 -6.82 -28.79 -32.56
N LYS A 734 -5.68 -28.80 -33.28
CA LYS A 734 -4.38 -29.17 -32.70
C LYS A 734 -3.97 -28.25 -31.54
N LYS A 735 -4.20 -26.94 -31.69
CA LYS A 735 -3.95 -25.97 -30.62
C LYS A 735 -4.94 -26.15 -29.46
N ALA A 736 -6.21 -26.46 -29.75
CA ALA A 736 -7.21 -26.78 -28.71
C ALA A 736 -6.77 -27.97 -27.83
N VAL A 737 -6.23 -29.04 -28.43
CA VAL A 737 -5.68 -30.16 -27.65
C VAL A 737 -4.44 -29.74 -26.85
N ALA A 738 -3.54 -28.97 -27.45
CA ALA A 738 -2.32 -28.52 -26.78
C ALA A 738 -2.64 -27.66 -25.54
N ILE A 739 -3.56 -26.69 -25.67
CA ILE A 739 -3.95 -25.82 -24.57
C ILE A 739 -4.74 -26.56 -23.49
N GLY A 740 -5.60 -27.52 -23.86
CA GLY A 740 -6.29 -28.35 -22.89
C GLY A 740 -5.34 -29.27 -22.12
N LYS A 741 -4.28 -29.80 -22.76
CA LYS A 741 -3.22 -30.53 -22.05
C LYS A 741 -2.42 -29.62 -21.12
N GLN A 742 -2.17 -28.38 -21.51
CA GLN A 742 -1.52 -27.40 -20.64
C GLN A 742 -2.38 -27.11 -19.40
N ALA A 743 -3.70 -26.97 -19.56
CA ALA A 743 -4.64 -26.81 -18.44
C ALA A 743 -4.56 -28.00 -17.47
N LEU A 744 -4.60 -29.23 -17.98
CA LEU A 744 -4.41 -30.44 -17.16
C LEU A 744 -3.05 -30.48 -16.46
N GLY A 745 -1.98 -30.06 -17.15
CA GLY A 745 -0.64 -29.94 -16.56
C GLY A 745 -0.57 -28.93 -15.41
N ASN A 746 -1.39 -27.87 -15.47
CA ASN A 746 -1.58 -26.89 -14.41
C ASN A 746 -2.62 -27.35 -13.36
N GLN A 747 -3.00 -28.62 -13.36
CA GLN A 747 -3.93 -29.24 -12.41
C GLN A 747 -5.35 -28.65 -12.44
N ILE A 748 -5.77 -28.11 -13.58
CA ILE A 748 -7.13 -27.65 -13.80
C ILE A 748 -7.99 -28.88 -14.12
N ASN A 749 -8.71 -29.39 -13.12
CA ASN A 749 -9.50 -30.61 -13.20
C ASN A 749 -11.00 -30.28 -13.28
N ASP A 750 -11.42 -29.80 -14.44
CA ASP A 750 -12.81 -29.43 -14.72
C ASP A 750 -13.47 -30.38 -15.74
N ALA A 751 -14.76 -30.69 -15.56
CA ALA A 751 -15.48 -31.62 -16.42
C ALA A 751 -15.70 -31.06 -17.84
N GLU A 752 -15.93 -29.76 -17.97
CA GLU A 752 -16.05 -29.08 -19.25
C GLU A 752 -14.74 -29.12 -20.03
N LEU A 753 -13.60 -28.96 -19.35
CA LEU A 753 -12.27 -29.11 -19.96
C LEU A 753 -12.09 -30.49 -20.58
N GLY A 754 -12.41 -31.55 -19.83
CA GLY A 754 -12.37 -32.92 -20.33
C GLY A 754 -13.29 -33.11 -21.55
N TYR A 755 -14.50 -32.56 -21.50
CA TYR A 755 -15.46 -32.68 -22.59
C TYR A 755 -15.00 -31.97 -23.86
N LYS A 756 -14.50 -30.73 -23.76
CA LYS A 756 -13.92 -29.99 -24.91
C LYS A 756 -12.69 -30.71 -25.48
N LEU A 757 -11.85 -31.32 -24.65
CA LEU A 757 -10.73 -32.14 -25.12
C LEU A 757 -11.20 -33.34 -25.93
N ALA A 758 -12.24 -34.05 -25.47
CA ALA A 758 -12.83 -35.16 -26.21
C ALA A 758 -13.37 -34.71 -27.59
N GLN A 759 -14.03 -33.56 -27.64
CA GLN A 759 -14.53 -32.95 -28.88
C GLN A 759 -13.38 -32.59 -29.84
N ALA A 760 -12.31 -31.99 -29.33
CA ALA A 760 -11.13 -31.65 -30.12
C ALA A 760 -10.43 -32.89 -30.70
N TYR A 761 -10.29 -33.96 -29.92
CA TYR A 761 -9.75 -35.24 -30.41
C TYR A 761 -10.60 -35.88 -31.50
N ASN A 762 -11.92 -35.90 -31.32
CA ASN A 762 -12.85 -36.45 -32.31
C ASN A 762 -12.73 -35.73 -33.66
N ARG A 763 -12.63 -34.39 -33.64
CA ARG A 763 -12.43 -33.57 -34.84
C ARG A 763 -11.09 -33.80 -35.53
N MET A 764 -10.08 -34.22 -34.77
CA MET A 764 -8.79 -34.65 -35.30
C MET A 764 -8.78 -36.12 -35.74
N GLN A 765 -9.93 -36.80 -35.73
CA GLN A 765 -10.08 -38.24 -36.00
C GLN A 765 -9.27 -39.13 -35.03
N ASN A 766 -8.90 -38.60 -33.86
CA ASN A 766 -8.27 -39.37 -32.79
C ASN A 766 -9.36 -39.94 -31.87
N PHE A 767 -10.10 -40.92 -32.39
CA PHE A 767 -11.24 -41.52 -31.68
C PHE A 767 -10.81 -42.26 -30.41
N LYS A 768 -9.59 -42.81 -30.36
CA LYS A 768 -9.06 -43.51 -29.18
C LYS A 768 -8.99 -42.58 -27.95
N ASP A 769 -8.35 -41.43 -28.11
CA ASP A 769 -8.20 -40.48 -26.99
C ASP A 769 -9.53 -39.79 -26.66
N SER A 770 -10.37 -39.52 -27.67
CA SER A 770 -11.73 -39.01 -27.46
C SER A 770 -12.58 -39.98 -26.63
N ASN A 771 -12.56 -41.27 -27.00
CA ASN A 771 -13.28 -42.32 -26.28
C ASN A 771 -12.80 -42.44 -24.84
N ARG A 772 -11.48 -42.49 -24.62
CA ARG A 772 -10.87 -42.57 -23.28
C ARG A 772 -11.30 -41.41 -22.38
N MET A 773 -11.31 -40.19 -22.91
CA MET A 773 -11.71 -39.01 -22.16
C MET A 773 -13.19 -39.07 -21.77
N MET A 774 -14.06 -39.46 -22.70
CA MET A 774 -15.49 -39.63 -22.44
C MET A 774 -15.80 -40.77 -21.46
N ASP A 775 -15.04 -41.87 -21.50
CA ASP A 775 -15.20 -42.97 -20.53
C ASP A 775 -14.87 -42.49 -19.11
N SER A 776 -13.81 -41.69 -18.97
CA SER A 776 -13.43 -41.09 -17.69
C SER A 776 -14.50 -40.12 -17.18
N LEU A 777 -15.08 -39.28 -18.05
CA LEU A 777 -16.15 -38.37 -17.68
C LEU A 777 -17.45 -39.09 -17.32
N LEU A 778 -17.83 -40.13 -18.06
CA LEU A 778 -19.04 -40.90 -17.78
C LEU A 778 -18.91 -41.76 -16.51
N ALA A 779 -17.70 -42.14 -16.11
CA ALA A 779 -17.46 -42.77 -14.82
C ALA A 779 -17.77 -41.82 -13.65
N LEU A 780 -17.44 -40.53 -13.79
CA LEU A 780 -17.72 -39.50 -12.78
C LEU A 780 -19.15 -38.95 -12.87
N TYR A 781 -19.70 -38.82 -14.08
CA TYR A 781 -20.99 -38.20 -14.37
C TYR A 781 -21.89 -39.12 -15.23
N PRO A 782 -22.29 -40.30 -14.73
CA PRO A 782 -22.97 -41.33 -15.51
C PRO A 782 -24.38 -40.93 -16.00
N LYS A 783 -24.99 -39.92 -15.37
CA LYS A 783 -26.34 -39.43 -15.72
C LYS A 783 -26.33 -38.21 -16.65
N ASN A 784 -25.16 -37.77 -17.12
CA ASN A 784 -25.09 -36.62 -18.03
C ASN A 784 -25.51 -37.05 -19.45
N ASN A 785 -26.68 -36.60 -19.88
CA ASN A 785 -27.27 -36.93 -21.19
C ASN A 785 -26.42 -36.41 -22.35
N GLU A 786 -25.79 -35.24 -22.20
CA GLU A 786 -24.94 -34.66 -23.24
C GLU A 786 -23.70 -35.54 -23.46
N TYR A 787 -23.02 -35.93 -22.38
CA TYR A 787 -21.83 -36.78 -22.46
C TYR A 787 -22.16 -38.17 -23.04
N SER A 788 -23.30 -38.74 -22.63
CA SER A 788 -23.78 -40.03 -23.15
C SER A 788 -24.09 -39.97 -24.64
N ASN A 789 -24.75 -38.90 -25.10
CA ASN A 789 -25.09 -38.70 -26.50
C ASN A 789 -23.84 -38.46 -27.36
N PHE A 790 -22.90 -37.64 -26.86
CA PHE A 790 -21.63 -37.42 -27.56
C PHE A 790 -20.82 -38.72 -27.67
N LYS A 791 -20.73 -39.52 -26.60
CA LYS A 791 -20.05 -40.83 -26.62
C LYS A 791 -20.64 -41.77 -27.67
N LYS A 792 -21.97 -41.83 -27.80
CA LYS A 792 -22.65 -42.64 -28.84
C LYS A 792 -22.34 -42.16 -30.26
N SER A 793 -22.03 -40.88 -30.44
CA SER A 793 -21.66 -40.30 -31.74
C SER A 793 -20.21 -40.58 -32.16
N LEU A 794 -19.35 -41.01 -31.24
CA LEU A 794 -17.95 -41.34 -31.54
C LEU A 794 -17.91 -42.63 -32.36
N LYS A 795 -17.18 -42.62 -33.48
CA LYS A 795 -16.88 -43.84 -34.22
C LYS A 795 -16.00 -44.75 -33.34
N LYS A 796 -16.27 -46.06 -33.40
CA LYS A 796 -15.49 -47.07 -32.67
C LYS A 796 -14.03 -47.03 -33.07
#